data_AF-A0A928JWW0-F1
#
_entry.id   AF-A0A928JWW0-F1
#
_cell.length_a   1.000
_cell.length_b   1.000
_cell.length_c   1.000
_cell.angle_alpha   90.00
_cell.angle_beta   90.00
_cell.angle_gamma   90.00
#
_symmetry.space_group_name_H-M   'P 1'
#
loop_
_entity.id
_entity.type
_entity.pdbx_description
1 polymer ?
#
loop_
_entity_poly.entity_id
_entity_poly.type
_entity_poly.pdbx_seq_one_letter_code
_entity_poly.pdbx_strand_id
1 'polypeptide(L)'
;MKSKGIAKRLFAIIICLSVLLSLTVPAYAETADNNEDTLIVGVPTDRCPIFYIDNETNEITGIGADLMFTAAQEAGYKVVFQQISEPSLKEALDSDKYDVLMPFGSAIDSASGKATIVSENLIQTPFTLVTEGKRELPPFGSLKVGMLQSQRGIAESINNIYPGMVIVTFETMDDCVKALRANEVDALLHNSFVWSYVLQKPAYSDLIVQPSTMFTMDFRVGTTNTPEGAAIISRLNTGIAQISDTRRQAVTLDYTSRRLYKYDFYDFIYSYWLIILLAFLLFLAIIIIAVEKIKVMKKRHNEDIQNLITHDPLTGILSMDGFRKRVEELLRENPKIPYFLSYNNIRDFKFINDRFGRSEGDELLKFWAQISKESLKENEAIGRITADRFAVLRNIISDEDMRSDEINVINPVRNYFIDRGKENPVNLCSGIYVLTPNDHKNIDVDHMLDMALIAEKRVRKNHDNNFAFYNPEQWEKGKRMADIIYSLPSAIESGDIQVYYQPQINYETKEIIGAEALSRWNHKKLGVISPSEFIPILEDTGLVFDLDKYVWETVCRDLSALNEKGIHIAFSINVSRLDIREDRNIPELFSNLIKKYNISPDQLHIEITESAYVEDTEELINTTNKLREYGFKVEMDDFGSGYSSLNMLKEVSVDRIKLDLNFLTSSGNEKKSETILSCVIQMIRELEIELITEGVETAEQADFLQSKGANAMQGYYFYKPMPIEDFEKLKEGTPDND
;
A
#
# COMPACT_ATOMS: atom_id res chain seq x y z
N MET A 1 23.78 26.13 5.14
CA MET A 1 24.94 26.97 4.71
C MET A 1 26.21 26.14 4.39
N LYS A 2 26.14 25.11 3.52
CA LYS A 2 27.34 24.35 3.07
C LYS A 2 27.31 23.94 1.58
N SER A 3 26.60 24.70 0.74
CA SER A 3 26.50 24.42 -0.72
C SER A 3 27.12 25.52 -1.60
N LYS A 4 27.43 26.71 -1.07
CA LYS A 4 28.02 27.83 -1.85
C LYS A 4 29.57 27.81 -1.95
N GLY A 5 30.25 26.87 -1.27
CA GLY A 5 31.72 26.81 -1.22
C GLY A 5 32.39 25.96 -2.31
N ILE A 6 31.66 25.02 -2.92
CA ILE A 6 32.24 24.04 -3.86
C ILE A 6 32.18 24.57 -5.30
N ALA A 7 31.10 25.28 -5.68
CA ALA A 7 30.97 25.90 -7.00
C ALA A 7 32.00 27.02 -7.27
N LYS A 8 32.40 27.78 -6.23
CA LYS A 8 33.44 28.82 -6.36
C LYS A 8 34.87 28.26 -6.51
N ARG A 9 35.13 27.03 -6.06
CA ARG A 9 36.45 26.39 -6.19
C ARG A 9 36.64 25.70 -7.54
N LEU A 10 35.58 25.19 -8.17
CA LEU A 10 35.67 24.66 -9.55
C LEU A 10 35.83 25.78 -10.60
N PHE A 11 35.19 26.94 -10.40
CA PHE A 11 35.27 28.05 -11.36
C PHE A 11 36.66 28.75 -11.37
N ALA A 12 37.37 28.76 -10.24
CA ALA A 12 38.71 29.34 -10.14
C ALA A 12 39.81 28.44 -10.75
N ILE A 13 39.61 27.13 -10.77
CA ILE A 13 40.55 26.17 -11.38
C ILE A 13 40.44 26.18 -12.91
N ILE A 14 39.24 26.44 -13.46
CA ILE A 14 39.01 26.54 -14.90
C ILE A 14 39.60 27.83 -15.50
N ILE A 15 39.66 28.93 -14.73
CA ILE A 15 40.24 30.21 -15.18
C ILE A 15 41.78 30.25 -15.05
N CYS A 16 42.38 29.46 -14.15
CA CYS A 16 43.84 29.37 -14.03
C CYS A 16 44.50 28.48 -15.09
N LEU A 17 43.75 27.60 -15.78
CA LEU A 17 44.28 26.79 -16.88
C LEU A 17 44.22 27.48 -18.26
N SER A 18 43.53 28.63 -18.38
CA SER A 18 43.37 29.35 -19.65
C SER A 18 44.37 30.49 -19.87
N VAL A 19 45.38 30.67 -19.00
CA VAL A 19 46.32 31.81 -19.05
C VAL A 19 47.80 31.37 -19.21
N LEU A 20 48.07 30.09 -19.49
CA LEU A 20 49.45 29.56 -19.57
C LEU A 20 49.86 28.96 -20.93
N LEU A 21 49.09 29.22 -22.00
CA LEU A 21 49.49 28.89 -23.38
C LEU A 21 49.25 30.06 -24.33
N SER A 22 50.07 31.09 -24.19
CA SER A 22 50.35 32.03 -25.28
C SER A 22 51.72 32.62 -25.02
N LEU A 23 52.72 32.17 -25.78
CA LEU A 23 54.00 32.82 -26.12
C LEU A 23 55.03 31.75 -26.49
N THR A 24 55.11 31.42 -27.78
CA THR A 24 56.36 31.30 -28.55
C THR A 24 55.98 30.95 -29.99
N VAL A 25 55.89 31.96 -30.86
CA VAL A 25 55.91 31.77 -32.31
C VAL A 25 57.38 31.96 -32.72
N PRO A 26 58.07 30.97 -33.32
CA PRO A 26 59.34 31.24 -33.97
C PRO A 26 59.04 31.94 -35.30
N ALA A 27 59.68 33.10 -35.50
CA ALA A 27 59.67 33.82 -36.76
C ALA A 27 60.38 32.97 -37.83
N TYR A 28 59.64 32.53 -38.84
CA TYR A 28 60.24 32.05 -40.08
C TYR A 28 60.64 33.25 -40.91
N ALA A 29 61.93 33.35 -41.20
CA ALA A 29 62.51 34.31 -42.10
C ALA A 29 62.05 34.03 -43.54
N GLU A 30 61.53 35.05 -44.20
CA GLU A 30 61.39 35.09 -45.66
C GLU A 30 62.79 35.00 -46.28
N THR A 31 63.05 33.93 -47.04
CA THR A 31 64.20 33.84 -47.94
C THR A 31 63.74 34.00 -49.38
N ALA A 32 64.20 35.11 -49.98
CA ALA A 32 64.54 35.34 -51.38
C ALA A 32 63.83 34.51 -52.48
N ASP A 33 63.09 35.26 -53.29
CA ASP A 33 62.51 34.93 -54.59
C ASP A 33 63.58 34.38 -55.57
N ASN A 34 63.68 33.05 -55.65
CA ASN A 34 64.27 32.35 -56.78
C ASN A 34 63.14 32.00 -57.75
N ASN A 35 63.30 32.35 -59.03
CA ASN A 35 62.40 31.99 -60.14
C ASN A 35 62.38 30.45 -60.33
N GLU A 36 61.68 29.73 -59.45
CA GLU A 36 61.46 28.29 -59.52
C GLU A 36 60.12 28.00 -60.19
N ASP A 37 60.13 27.16 -61.23
CA ASP A 37 58.92 26.72 -61.92
C ASP A 37 58.00 25.98 -60.93
N THR A 38 56.70 26.26 -60.97
CA THR A 38 55.72 25.55 -60.12
C THR A 38 55.28 24.26 -60.80
N LEU A 39 55.31 23.14 -60.07
CA LEU A 39 54.91 21.82 -60.52
C LEU A 39 53.67 21.35 -59.75
N ILE A 40 52.57 21.12 -60.45
CA ILE A 40 51.32 20.61 -59.89
C ILE A 40 51.34 19.08 -59.93
N VAL A 41 51.34 18.47 -58.74
CA VAL A 41 51.43 17.02 -58.55
C VAL A 41 50.08 16.49 -58.08
N GLY A 42 49.41 15.70 -58.93
CA GLY A 42 48.17 15.04 -58.57
C GLY A 42 48.42 13.76 -57.76
N VAL A 43 47.79 13.65 -56.58
CA VAL A 43 47.95 12.52 -55.66
C VAL A 43 46.63 12.03 -55.06
N PRO A 44 46.50 10.72 -54.74
CA PRO A 44 45.38 10.24 -53.91
C PRO A 44 45.55 10.71 -52.47
N THR A 45 44.48 10.87 -51.69
CA THR A 45 44.54 11.36 -50.29
C THR A 45 43.96 10.38 -49.26
N ASP A 46 43.66 9.15 -49.68
CA ASP A 46 43.01 8.11 -48.87
C ASP A 46 43.99 7.06 -48.32
N ARG A 47 45.31 7.34 -48.34
CA ARG A 47 46.37 6.36 -48.07
C ARG A 47 47.30 6.81 -46.96
N CYS A 48 46.77 7.18 -45.80
CA CYS A 48 47.62 7.53 -44.64
C CYS A 48 48.49 6.33 -44.21
N PRO A 49 49.82 6.48 -44.06
CA PRO A 49 50.58 7.73 -44.02
C PRO A 49 51.40 8.04 -45.28
N ILE A 50 51.04 7.47 -46.43
CA ILE A 50 51.74 7.66 -47.71
C ILE A 50 51.31 8.96 -48.38
N PHE A 51 50.00 9.15 -48.56
CA PHE A 51 49.39 10.41 -48.96
C PHE A 51 48.06 10.56 -48.23
N TYR A 52 47.94 11.63 -47.48
CA TYR A 52 46.71 11.96 -46.75
C TYR A 52 46.64 13.46 -46.51
N ILE A 53 45.44 13.95 -46.20
CA ILE A 53 45.26 15.33 -45.75
C ILE A 53 45.48 15.35 -44.24
N ASP A 54 46.44 16.14 -43.78
CA ASP A 54 46.64 16.33 -42.35
C ASP A 54 45.46 17.11 -41.77
N ASN A 55 44.82 16.58 -40.72
CA ASN A 55 43.62 17.19 -40.14
C ASN A 55 43.90 18.52 -39.42
N GLU A 56 45.16 18.82 -39.07
CA GLU A 56 45.53 20.08 -38.40
C GLU A 56 45.92 21.17 -39.40
N THR A 57 46.70 20.83 -40.43
CA THR A 57 47.18 21.81 -41.43
C THR A 57 46.28 21.91 -42.66
N ASN A 58 45.44 20.90 -42.91
CA ASN A 58 44.64 20.74 -44.13
C ASN A 58 45.48 20.68 -45.42
N GLU A 59 46.76 20.33 -45.29
CA GLU A 59 47.70 20.14 -46.41
C GLU A 59 47.85 18.66 -46.74
N ILE A 60 48.15 18.35 -48.00
CA ILE A 60 48.48 16.98 -48.42
C ILE A 60 49.91 16.66 -47.98
N THR A 61 50.04 15.64 -47.14
CA THR A 61 51.31 15.21 -46.56
C THR A 61 51.42 13.68 -46.55
N GLY A 62 52.57 13.17 -46.12
CA GLY A 62 52.88 11.74 -46.03
C GLY A 62 54.21 11.37 -46.66
N ILE A 63 54.55 10.09 -46.58
CA ILE A 63 55.84 9.55 -47.08
C ILE A 63 56.05 9.90 -48.56
N GLY A 64 55.01 9.73 -49.38
CA GLY A 64 55.08 10.02 -50.81
C GLY A 64 55.19 11.51 -51.10
N ALA A 65 54.50 12.35 -50.31
CA ALA A 65 54.51 13.81 -50.47
C ALA A 65 55.87 14.39 -50.09
N ASP A 66 56.44 13.99 -48.95
CA ASP A 66 57.73 14.53 -48.48
C ASP A 66 58.91 14.10 -49.37
N LEU A 67 58.87 12.86 -49.88
CA LEU A 67 59.88 12.39 -50.83
C LEU A 67 59.76 13.10 -52.18
N MET A 68 58.54 13.31 -52.67
CA MET A 68 58.31 14.06 -53.91
C MET A 68 58.69 15.53 -53.77
N PHE A 69 58.33 16.16 -52.65
CA PHE A 69 58.73 17.53 -52.33
C PHE A 69 60.25 17.67 -52.32
N THR A 70 60.96 16.74 -51.67
CA THR A 70 62.43 16.72 -51.66
C THR A 70 62.98 16.54 -53.08
N ALA A 71 62.45 15.60 -53.85
CA ALA A 71 62.90 15.35 -55.23
C ALA A 71 62.73 16.57 -56.13
N ALA A 72 61.58 17.23 -56.03
CA ALA A 72 61.26 18.39 -56.83
C ALA A 72 62.07 19.63 -56.42
N GLN A 73 62.29 19.85 -55.12
CA GLN A 73 63.14 20.94 -54.63
C GLN A 73 64.59 20.79 -55.13
N GLU A 74 65.16 19.58 -55.05
CA GLU A 74 66.51 19.29 -55.61
C GLU A 74 66.55 19.43 -57.14
N ALA A 75 65.41 19.26 -57.81
CA ALA A 75 65.25 19.52 -59.23
C ALA A 75 64.96 21.02 -59.55
N GLY A 76 64.82 21.89 -58.55
CA GLY A 76 64.53 23.32 -58.70
C GLY A 76 63.08 23.66 -59.05
N TYR A 77 62.14 22.81 -58.63
CA TYR A 77 60.70 23.02 -58.75
C TYR A 77 60.09 23.40 -57.41
N LYS A 78 59.10 24.30 -57.44
CA LYS A 78 58.16 24.52 -56.34
C LYS A 78 56.96 23.59 -56.50
N VAL A 79 56.68 22.72 -55.53
CA VAL A 79 55.58 21.74 -55.64
C VAL A 79 54.28 22.25 -55.06
N VAL A 80 53.19 22.02 -55.77
CA VAL A 80 51.83 22.13 -55.25
C VAL A 80 51.14 20.77 -55.41
N PHE A 81 50.75 20.15 -54.29
CA PHE A 81 49.99 18.91 -54.31
C PHE A 81 48.50 19.20 -54.50
N GLN A 82 47.86 18.43 -55.37
CA GLN A 82 46.42 18.50 -55.59
C GLN A 82 45.79 17.11 -55.52
N GLN A 83 44.64 17.00 -54.88
CA GLN A 83 43.91 15.74 -54.83
C GLN A 83 43.42 15.35 -56.24
N ILE A 84 43.64 14.09 -56.62
CA ILE A 84 43.06 13.52 -57.83
C ILE A 84 41.55 13.42 -57.65
N SER A 85 40.80 14.06 -58.54
CA SER A 85 39.33 14.07 -58.54
C SER A 85 38.72 12.97 -59.42
N GLU A 86 39.54 12.41 -60.29
CA GLU A 86 39.19 11.45 -61.32
C GLU A 86 39.15 10.01 -60.75
N PRO A 87 38.24 9.13 -61.22
CA PRO A 87 38.08 7.75 -60.74
C PRO A 87 39.32 6.86 -60.85
N SER A 88 40.25 7.16 -61.76
CA SER A 88 41.46 6.37 -61.98
C SER A 88 42.64 7.23 -62.40
N LEU A 89 43.86 6.76 -62.13
CA LEU A 89 45.09 7.41 -62.63
C LEU A 89 45.12 7.49 -64.17
N LYS A 90 44.51 6.52 -64.86
CA LYS A 90 44.41 6.51 -66.34
C LYS A 90 43.59 7.70 -66.84
N GLU A 91 42.49 8.03 -66.17
CA GLU A 91 41.65 9.20 -66.49
C GLU A 91 42.30 10.52 -66.06
N ALA A 92 42.97 10.53 -64.90
CA ALA A 92 43.70 11.71 -64.43
C ALA A 92 44.82 12.13 -65.40
N LEU A 93 45.46 11.18 -66.09
CA LEU A 93 46.51 11.44 -67.10
C LEU A 93 46.00 12.22 -68.32
N ASP A 94 44.70 12.20 -68.59
CA ASP A 94 44.09 12.98 -69.68
C ASP A 94 43.58 14.35 -69.22
N SER A 95 43.77 14.69 -67.94
CA SER A 95 43.32 15.94 -67.32
C SER A 95 44.43 17.00 -67.37
N ASP A 96 44.10 18.22 -67.80
CA ASP A 96 45.03 19.36 -67.81
C ASP A 96 45.24 19.99 -66.41
N LYS A 97 44.71 19.37 -65.35
CA LYS A 97 44.80 19.86 -63.96
C LYS A 97 46.15 19.58 -63.31
N TYR A 98 46.95 18.65 -63.85
CA TYR A 98 48.15 18.14 -63.20
C TYR A 98 49.30 18.09 -64.22
N ASP A 99 50.48 18.56 -63.83
CA ASP A 99 51.68 18.42 -64.67
C ASP A 99 52.21 16.99 -64.61
N VAL A 100 52.14 16.39 -63.41
CA VAL A 100 52.52 15.02 -63.12
C VAL A 100 51.58 14.38 -62.11
N LEU A 101 51.53 13.06 -62.13
CA LEU A 101 50.69 12.24 -61.27
C LEU A 101 51.53 11.22 -60.50
N MET A 102 51.08 10.85 -59.32
CA MET A 102 51.70 9.77 -58.54
C MET A 102 50.67 9.08 -57.62
N PRO A 103 50.89 7.81 -57.24
CA PRO A 103 52.03 6.96 -57.59
C PRO A 103 51.81 6.06 -58.81
N PHE A 104 52.87 5.82 -59.59
CA PHE A 104 52.94 4.79 -60.62
C PHE A 104 53.88 3.65 -60.21
N GLY A 105 53.44 2.41 -60.44
CA GLY A 105 54.31 1.22 -60.36
C GLY A 105 55.14 1.03 -61.63
N SER A 106 54.53 1.25 -62.79
CA SER A 106 55.14 1.19 -64.12
C SER A 106 54.45 2.20 -65.05
N ALA A 107 55.01 2.43 -66.24
CA ALA A 107 54.30 3.17 -67.29
C ALA A 107 53.00 2.44 -67.68
N ILE A 108 51.93 3.19 -67.84
CA ILE A 108 50.60 2.73 -68.27
C ILE A 108 50.04 3.67 -69.33
N ASP A 109 49.18 3.21 -70.23
CA ASP A 109 48.51 4.13 -71.16
C ASP A 109 47.41 4.93 -70.44
N SER A 110 47.21 6.19 -70.87
CA SER A 110 46.08 7.01 -70.41
C SER A 110 44.73 6.43 -70.89
N ALA A 111 43.61 6.93 -70.36
CA ALA A 111 42.28 6.46 -70.77
C ALA A 111 42.01 6.72 -72.28
N SER A 112 42.61 7.77 -72.84
CA SER A 112 42.59 8.08 -74.28
C SER A 112 43.65 7.33 -75.11
N GLY A 113 44.45 6.46 -74.48
CA GLY A 113 45.45 5.61 -75.15
C GLY A 113 46.80 6.30 -75.40
N LYS A 114 47.10 7.39 -74.70
CA LYS A 114 48.41 8.05 -74.80
C LYS A 114 49.45 7.29 -73.97
N ALA A 115 50.59 6.99 -74.58
CA ALA A 115 51.73 6.42 -73.87
C ALA A 115 52.22 7.39 -72.79
N THR A 116 52.64 6.86 -71.63
CA THR A 116 53.19 7.65 -70.52
C THR A 116 54.67 7.42 -70.35
N ILE A 117 55.30 8.37 -69.67
CA ILE A 117 56.67 8.29 -69.20
C ILE A 117 56.66 8.41 -67.67
N VAL A 118 57.46 7.59 -67.00
CA VAL A 118 57.57 7.55 -65.53
C VAL A 118 59.01 7.82 -65.10
N SER A 119 59.16 8.38 -63.89
CA SER A 119 60.44 8.67 -63.26
C SER A 119 61.19 7.42 -62.81
N GLU A 120 62.44 7.62 -62.40
CA GLU A 120 63.14 6.72 -61.50
C GLU A 120 62.35 6.54 -60.19
N ASN A 121 62.64 5.45 -59.48
CA ASN A 121 61.88 5.08 -58.29
C ASN A 121 62.19 5.99 -57.08
N LEU A 122 61.16 6.54 -56.43
CA LEU A 122 61.35 7.29 -55.18
C LEU A 122 61.51 6.37 -53.97
N ILE A 123 60.70 5.30 -53.89
CA ILE A 123 60.72 4.33 -52.79
C ILE A 123 60.07 3.01 -53.22
N GLN A 124 60.59 1.89 -52.73
CA GLN A 124 59.91 0.61 -52.84
C GLN A 124 58.97 0.41 -51.67
N THR A 125 57.74 0.03 -51.99
CA THR A 125 56.70 -0.17 -50.97
C THR A 125 56.26 -1.63 -50.89
N PRO A 126 56.34 -2.27 -49.72
CA PRO A 126 55.88 -3.64 -49.54
C PRO A 126 54.36 -3.71 -49.42
N PHE A 127 53.76 -4.70 -50.08
CA PHE A 127 52.35 -5.06 -49.91
C PHE A 127 52.24 -6.35 -49.07
N THR A 128 51.40 -6.32 -48.05
CA THR A 128 51.23 -7.41 -47.08
C THR A 128 49.75 -7.70 -46.84
N LEU A 129 49.45 -8.95 -46.52
CA LEU A 129 48.12 -9.40 -46.16
C LEU A 129 47.84 -9.18 -44.67
N VAL A 130 46.58 -8.89 -44.34
CA VAL A 130 46.05 -8.80 -42.98
C VAL A 130 44.85 -9.74 -42.86
N THR A 131 44.79 -10.48 -41.75
CA THR A 131 43.70 -11.41 -41.42
C THR A 131 43.09 -11.09 -40.07
N GLU A 132 41.88 -11.56 -39.83
CA GLU A 132 41.30 -11.60 -38.48
C GLU A 132 41.95 -12.75 -37.70
N GLY A 133 42.69 -12.43 -36.64
CA GLY A 133 43.42 -13.44 -35.86
C GLY A 133 44.43 -14.26 -36.67
N LYS A 134 44.79 -15.44 -36.16
CA LYS A 134 45.73 -16.39 -36.80
C LYS A 134 44.97 -17.35 -37.73
N ARG A 135 44.37 -16.83 -38.79
CA ARG A 135 43.68 -17.64 -39.80
C ARG A 135 44.69 -18.27 -40.76
N GLU A 136 44.52 -19.56 -41.07
CA GLU A 136 45.25 -20.19 -42.18
C GLU A 136 44.69 -19.71 -43.52
N LEU A 137 45.57 -19.24 -44.39
CA LEU A 137 45.20 -18.74 -45.71
C LEU A 137 45.20 -19.86 -46.75
N PRO A 138 44.21 -19.90 -47.65
CA PRO A 138 44.27 -20.80 -48.79
C PRO A 138 45.47 -20.44 -49.70
N PRO A 139 45.91 -21.36 -50.58
CA PRO A 139 46.96 -21.07 -51.55
C PRO A 139 46.64 -19.82 -52.38
N PHE A 140 47.67 -19.04 -52.74
CA PHE A 140 47.49 -17.77 -53.47
C PHE A 140 46.63 -17.87 -54.74
N GLY A 141 46.60 -19.05 -55.40
CA GLY A 141 45.80 -19.31 -56.59
C GLY A 141 44.30 -19.51 -56.36
N SER A 142 43.82 -19.45 -55.12
CA SER A 142 42.39 -19.50 -54.77
C SER A 142 42.01 -18.51 -53.67
N LEU A 143 42.91 -17.58 -53.35
CA LEU A 143 42.74 -16.63 -52.26
C LEU A 143 41.80 -15.49 -52.68
N LYS A 144 40.80 -15.18 -51.86
CA LYS A 144 39.93 -14.03 -52.05
C LYS A 144 40.38 -12.86 -51.20
N VAL A 145 40.79 -11.76 -51.83
CA VAL A 145 41.45 -10.65 -51.15
C VAL A 145 40.63 -9.37 -51.28
N GLY A 146 40.38 -8.71 -50.15
CA GLY A 146 39.78 -7.38 -50.09
C GLY A 146 40.83 -6.28 -50.22
N MET A 147 40.53 -5.23 -50.99
CA MET A 147 41.34 -4.00 -51.06
C MET A 147 40.47 -2.76 -51.29
N LEU A 148 41.05 -1.58 -51.13
CA LEU A 148 40.33 -0.33 -51.43
C LEU A 148 40.10 -0.17 -52.94
N GLN A 149 38.94 0.38 -53.31
CA GLN A 149 38.60 0.65 -54.71
C GLN A 149 39.57 1.62 -55.38
N SER A 150 40.14 2.57 -54.62
CA SER A 150 41.20 3.47 -55.09
C SER A 150 42.47 2.73 -55.54
N GLN A 151 42.64 1.46 -55.17
CA GLN A 151 43.77 0.61 -55.56
C GLN A 151 43.46 -0.32 -56.73
N ARG A 152 42.32 -0.15 -57.42
CA ARG A 152 41.93 -1.00 -58.56
C ARG A 152 43.01 -1.08 -59.66
N GLY A 153 43.78 -0.02 -59.88
CA GLY A 153 44.90 -0.04 -60.84
C GLY A 153 46.00 -1.05 -60.48
N ILE A 154 46.14 -1.41 -59.21
CA ILE A 154 47.08 -2.42 -58.72
C ILE A 154 46.53 -3.85 -58.94
N ALA A 155 45.20 -4.02 -58.99
CA ALA A 155 44.57 -5.32 -59.21
C ALA A 155 44.98 -5.95 -60.56
N GLU A 156 45.17 -5.14 -61.61
CA GLU A 156 45.68 -5.61 -62.90
C GLU A 156 47.10 -6.21 -62.76
N SER A 157 47.98 -5.54 -62.01
CA SER A 157 49.34 -6.05 -61.73
C SER A 157 49.32 -7.31 -60.87
N ILE A 158 48.42 -7.39 -59.87
CA ILE A 158 48.28 -8.58 -59.02
C ILE A 158 47.81 -9.79 -59.83
N ASN A 159 46.85 -9.61 -60.73
CA ASN A 159 46.38 -10.71 -61.60
C ASN A 159 47.49 -11.25 -62.51
N ASN A 160 48.45 -10.42 -62.93
CA ASN A 160 49.60 -10.88 -63.70
C ASN A 160 50.59 -11.70 -62.85
N ILE A 161 50.79 -11.32 -61.58
CA ILE A 161 51.71 -12.02 -60.66
C ILE A 161 51.05 -13.29 -60.09
N TYR A 162 49.74 -13.24 -59.82
CA TYR A 162 48.93 -14.29 -59.18
C TYR A 162 47.60 -14.50 -59.93
N PRO A 163 47.60 -15.20 -61.08
CA PRO A 163 46.43 -15.31 -61.97
C PRO A 163 45.20 -16.05 -61.41
N GLY A 164 45.29 -16.68 -60.24
CA GLY A 164 44.17 -17.35 -59.57
C GLY A 164 43.58 -16.58 -58.37
N MET A 165 44.14 -15.41 -58.04
CA MET A 165 43.66 -14.63 -56.90
C MET A 165 42.38 -13.85 -57.27
N VAL A 166 41.38 -13.88 -56.39
CA VAL A 166 40.12 -13.14 -56.59
C VAL A 166 40.20 -11.83 -55.81
N ILE A 167 40.20 -10.71 -56.52
CA ILE A 167 40.23 -9.37 -55.91
C ILE A 167 38.81 -8.83 -55.76
N VAL A 168 38.45 -8.42 -54.53
CA VAL A 168 37.21 -7.70 -54.23
C VAL A 168 37.57 -6.31 -53.72
N THR A 169 36.97 -5.29 -54.32
CA THR A 169 37.23 -3.89 -53.95
C THR A 169 36.11 -3.30 -53.11
N PHE A 170 36.45 -2.51 -52.10
CA PHE A 170 35.50 -1.81 -51.23
C PHE A 170 35.79 -0.30 -51.20
N GLU A 171 34.78 0.52 -50.93
CA GLU A 171 34.91 1.98 -50.91
C GLU A 171 35.76 2.47 -49.72
N THR A 172 35.59 1.86 -48.54
CA THR A 172 36.27 2.27 -47.31
C THR A 172 37.01 1.12 -46.64
N MET A 173 38.01 1.47 -45.81
CA MET A 173 38.73 0.48 -45.01
C MET A 173 37.82 -0.20 -43.98
N ASP A 174 36.79 0.50 -43.50
CA ASP A 174 35.82 -0.08 -42.57
C ASP A 174 34.99 -1.19 -43.24
N ASP A 175 34.61 -0.99 -44.50
CA ASP A 175 33.89 -2.00 -45.28
C ASP A 175 34.77 -3.20 -45.62
N CYS A 176 36.06 -2.96 -45.93
CA CYS A 176 37.05 -4.04 -46.05
C CYS A 176 37.08 -4.90 -44.77
N VAL A 177 37.19 -4.26 -43.60
CA VAL A 177 37.27 -4.99 -42.32
C VAL A 177 35.97 -5.71 -41.99
N LYS A 178 34.80 -5.10 -42.27
CA LYS A 178 33.50 -5.78 -42.15
C LYS A 178 33.42 -7.02 -43.04
N ALA A 179 33.81 -6.91 -44.30
CA ALA A 179 33.81 -8.03 -45.23
C ALA A 179 34.76 -9.16 -44.81
N LEU A 180 35.94 -8.82 -44.26
CA LEU A 180 36.87 -9.79 -43.70
C LEU A 180 36.23 -10.56 -42.52
N ARG A 181 35.63 -9.83 -41.57
CA ARG A 181 34.94 -10.42 -40.41
C ARG A 181 33.68 -11.22 -40.78
N ALA A 182 32.99 -10.80 -41.86
CA ALA A 182 31.86 -11.52 -42.42
C ALA A 182 32.26 -12.76 -43.23
N ASN A 183 33.56 -13.05 -43.37
CA ASN A 183 34.12 -14.12 -44.20
C ASN A 183 33.78 -13.97 -45.70
N GLU A 184 33.51 -12.75 -46.16
CA GLU A 184 33.30 -12.46 -47.58
C GLU A 184 34.63 -12.42 -48.35
N VAL A 185 35.73 -12.13 -47.66
CA VAL A 185 37.12 -12.21 -48.16
C VAL A 185 37.99 -12.95 -47.14
N ASP A 186 39.07 -13.59 -47.61
CA ASP A 186 39.98 -14.38 -46.77
C ASP A 186 41.04 -13.51 -46.08
N ALA A 187 41.46 -12.43 -46.74
CA ALA A 187 42.46 -11.49 -46.25
C ALA A 187 42.25 -10.10 -46.85
N LEU A 188 42.84 -9.08 -46.22
CA LEU A 188 42.94 -7.74 -46.78
C LEU A 188 44.36 -7.48 -47.28
N LEU A 189 44.50 -6.87 -48.45
CA LEU A 189 45.80 -6.52 -49.02
C LEU A 189 45.96 -5.02 -49.08
N HIS A 190 47.05 -4.55 -48.51
CA HIS A 190 47.46 -3.16 -48.62
C HIS A 190 48.97 -3.03 -48.41
N ASN A 191 49.49 -1.86 -48.74
CA ASN A 191 50.82 -1.43 -48.40
C ASN A 191 51.07 -1.49 -46.87
N SER A 192 52.21 -2.05 -46.46
CA SER A 192 52.56 -2.23 -45.05
C SER A 192 52.66 -0.92 -44.25
N PHE A 193 53.00 0.19 -44.89
CA PHE A 193 53.01 1.51 -44.23
C PHE A 193 51.60 1.98 -43.88
N VAL A 194 50.59 1.64 -44.69
CA VAL A 194 49.20 1.98 -44.34
C VAL A 194 48.69 1.10 -43.22
N TRP A 195 49.14 -0.16 -43.14
CA TRP A 195 48.82 -1.00 -41.98
C TRP A 195 49.36 -0.43 -40.66
N SER A 196 50.51 0.25 -40.66
CA SER A 196 51.01 0.91 -39.44
C SER A 196 50.13 2.06 -38.96
N TYR A 197 49.26 2.61 -39.82
CA TYR A 197 48.24 3.59 -39.45
C TYR A 197 46.89 2.94 -39.11
N VAL A 198 46.36 2.11 -40.01
CA VAL A 198 45.02 1.50 -39.86
C VAL A 198 44.91 0.69 -38.58
N LEU A 199 45.95 -0.05 -38.22
CA LEU A 199 45.97 -0.90 -37.02
C LEU A 199 46.13 -0.11 -35.71
N GLN A 200 46.28 1.22 -35.77
CA GLN A 200 46.22 2.07 -34.57
C GLN A 200 44.78 2.26 -34.06
N LYS A 201 43.77 1.97 -34.89
CA LYS A 201 42.35 2.04 -34.50
C LYS A 201 42.02 0.91 -33.50
N PRO A 202 41.53 1.22 -32.28
CA PRO A 202 41.24 0.20 -31.26
C PRO A 202 40.32 -0.92 -31.75
N ALA A 203 39.33 -0.56 -32.55
CA ALA A 203 38.36 -1.49 -33.12
C ALA A 203 38.98 -2.51 -34.09
N TYR A 204 40.24 -2.34 -34.53
CA TYR A 204 40.95 -3.25 -35.44
C TYR A 204 42.11 -4.00 -34.75
N SER A 205 42.15 -4.00 -33.42
CA SER A 205 43.22 -4.64 -32.62
C SER A 205 43.31 -6.16 -32.75
N ASP A 206 42.28 -6.79 -33.28
CA ASP A 206 42.15 -8.22 -33.61
C ASP A 206 42.75 -8.59 -34.98
N LEU A 207 43.08 -7.60 -35.82
CA LEU A 207 43.68 -7.81 -37.12
C LEU A 207 45.18 -8.07 -37.01
N ILE A 208 45.67 -9.08 -37.73
CA ILE A 208 47.07 -9.53 -37.70
C ILE A 208 47.69 -9.37 -39.08
N VAL A 209 48.82 -8.65 -39.16
CA VAL A 209 49.65 -8.56 -40.37
C VAL A 209 50.40 -9.87 -40.57
N GLN A 210 50.27 -10.43 -41.76
CA GLN A 210 51.01 -11.63 -42.15
C GLN A 210 52.51 -11.28 -42.34
N PRO A 211 53.44 -12.10 -41.82
CA PRO A 211 54.86 -11.76 -41.72
C PRO A 211 55.58 -11.69 -43.08
N SER A 212 55.02 -12.29 -44.12
CA SER A 212 55.63 -12.33 -45.45
C SER A 212 55.13 -11.18 -46.32
N THR A 213 56.04 -10.35 -46.83
CA THR A 213 55.76 -9.43 -47.93
C THR A 213 55.34 -10.23 -49.17
N MET A 214 54.20 -9.90 -49.74
CA MET A 214 53.66 -10.60 -50.89
C MET A 214 54.38 -10.17 -52.17
N PHE A 215 54.51 -8.86 -52.38
CA PHE A 215 55.31 -8.25 -53.43
C PHE A 215 55.68 -6.81 -53.05
N THR A 216 56.62 -6.22 -53.77
CA THR A 216 57.00 -4.81 -53.65
C THR A 216 56.60 -4.05 -54.90
N MET A 217 56.10 -2.83 -54.73
CA MET A 217 55.85 -1.92 -55.84
C MET A 217 56.78 -0.72 -55.77
N ASP A 218 57.35 -0.38 -56.90
CA ASP A 218 58.03 0.89 -57.08
C ASP A 218 57.01 2.03 -57.01
N PHE A 219 57.47 3.20 -56.55
CA PHE A 219 56.67 4.38 -56.34
C PHE A 219 57.26 5.51 -57.16
N ARG A 220 56.73 5.68 -58.37
CA ARG A 220 57.22 6.62 -59.39
C ARG A 220 56.24 7.75 -59.64
N VAL A 221 56.73 8.82 -60.24
CA VAL A 221 55.95 9.93 -60.78
C VAL A 221 55.77 9.71 -62.28
N GLY A 222 54.63 10.06 -62.84
CA GLY A 222 54.35 9.84 -64.27
C GLY A 222 53.54 10.96 -64.90
N THR A 223 53.71 11.12 -66.21
CA THR A 223 52.92 12.03 -67.06
C THR A 223 52.84 11.49 -68.48
N THR A 224 52.06 12.13 -69.34
CA THR A 224 51.97 11.74 -70.76
C THR A 224 53.32 11.92 -71.46
N ASN A 225 53.67 11.01 -72.39
CA ASN A 225 54.96 11.02 -73.08
C ASN A 225 54.99 12.08 -74.21
N THR A 226 54.94 13.34 -73.81
CA THR A 226 55.16 14.51 -74.66
C THR A 226 56.58 15.05 -74.46
N PRO A 227 57.11 15.90 -75.37
CA PRO A 227 58.41 16.54 -75.16
C PRO A 227 58.51 17.29 -73.82
N GLU A 228 57.43 17.94 -73.39
CA GLU A 228 57.32 18.64 -72.11
C GLU A 228 57.31 17.66 -70.94
N GLY A 229 56.49 16.59 -71.01
CA GLY A 229 56.43 15.56 -69.98
C GLY A 229 57.77 14.82 -69.81
N ALA A 230 58.46 14.53 -70.90
CA ALA A 230 59.80 13.93 -70.87
C ALA A 230 60.86 14.86 -70.24
N ALA A 231 60.76 16.17 -70.48
CA ALA A 231 61.64 17.16 -69.84
C ALA A 231 61.40 17.24 -68.32
N ILE A 232 60.13 17.24 -67.89
CA ILE A 232 59.77 17.22 -66.47
C ILE A 232 60.31 15.95 -65.80
N ILE A 233 60.08 14.76 -66.38
CA ILE A 233 60.56 13.50 -65.80
C ILE A 233 62.09 13.44 -65.75
N SER A 234 62.78 13.85 -66.82
CA SER A 234 64.25 13.89 -66.85
C SER A 234 64.83 14.78 -65.74
N ARG A 235 64.22 15.95 -65.52
CA ARG A 235 64.61 16.89 -64.47
C ARG A 235 64.26 16.37 -63.07
N LEU A 236 63.10 15.74 -62.88
CA LEU A 236 62.77 15.08 -61.62
C LEU A 236 63.74 13.93 -61.31
N ASN A 237 64.20 13.18 -62.30
CA ASN A 237 65.18 12.12 -62.10
C ASN A 237 66.51 12.63 -61.55
N THR A 238 66.95 13.85 -61.92
CA THR A 238 68.16 14.44 -61.33
C THR A 238 67.96 14.75 -59.85
N GLY A 239 66.77 15.21 -59.45
CA GLY A 239 66.42 15.45 -58.05
C GLY A 239 66.25 14.15 -57.24
N ILE A 240 65.59 13.14 -57.81
CA ILE A 240 65.43 11.81 -57.17
C ILE A 240 66.79 11.17 -56.88
N ALA A 241 67.76 11.34 -57.78
CA ALA A 241 69.12 10.83 -57.60
C ALA A 241 69.89 11.49 -56.44
N GLN A 242 69.52 12.70 -56.00
CA GLN A 242 70.12 13.39 -54.85
C GLN A 242 69.57 12.89 -53.50
N ILE A 243 68.42 12.20 -53.49
CA ILE A 243 67.84 11.69 -52.25
C ILE A 243 68.63 10.48 -51.77
N SER A 244 69.37 10.65 -50.68
CA SER A 244 70.08 9.54 -50.01
C SER A 244 69.13 8.48 -49.45
N ASP A 245 69.58 7.22 -49.40
CA ASP A 245 68.81 6.13 -48.79
C ASP A 245 68.52 6.38 -47.31
N THR A 246 69.44 7.03 -46.59
CA THR A 246 69.23 7.45 -45.20
C THR A 246 68.06 8.42 -45.07
N ARG A 247 67.89 9.36 -46.02
CA ARG A 247 66.75 10.28 -46.04
C ARG A 247 65.45 9.53 -46.33
N ARG A 248 65.44 8.59 -47.28
CA ARG A 248 64.26 7.75 -47.59
C ARG A 248 63.79 6.95 -46.36
N GLN A 249 64.74 6.34 -45.66
CA GLN A 249 64.47 5.59 -44.43
C GLN A 249 63.99 6.50 -43.29
N ALA A 250 64.60 7.67 -43.11
CA ALA A 250 64.21 8.62 -42.07
C ALA A 250 62.76 9.09 -42.23
N VAL A 251 62.37 9.49 -43.45
CA VAL A 251 60.98 9.90 -43.75
C VAL A 251 60.01 8.75 -43.49
N THR A 252 60.35 7.55 -43.96
CA THR A 252 59.48 6.37 -43.77
C THR A 252 59.31 6.02 -42.29
N LEU A 253 60.40 6.02 -41.51
CA LEU A 253 60.37 5.70 -40.08
C LEU A 253 59.58 6.73 -39.29
N ASP A 254 59.71 8.01 -39.63
CA ASP A 254 58.97 9.09 -38.99
C ASP A 254 57.45 8.89 -39.09
N TYR A 255 56.92 8.69 -40.31
CA TYR A 255 55.49 8.46 -40.50
C TYR A 255 54.97 7.13 -39.96
N THR A 256 55.78 6.07 -40.02
CA THR A 256 55.35 4.73 -39.55
C THR A 256 55.44 4.55 -38.04
N SER A 257 56.24 5.38 -37.35
CA SER A 257 56.37 5.35 -35.87
C SER A 257 55.43 6.33 -35.15
N ARG A 258 54.92 7.36 -35.83
CA ARG A 258 53.96 8.32 -35.27
C ARG A 258 52.60 7.67 -34.98
N ARG A 259 51.95 8.13 -33.91
CA ARG A 259 50.52 7.88 -33.66
C ARG A 259 49.67 8.89 -34.42
N LEU A 260 49.46 8.64 -35.70
CA LEU A 260 48.69 9.54 -36.57
C LEU A 260 47.17 9.35 -36.39
N TYR A 261 46.72 8.18 -35.90
CA TYR A 261 45.29 7.92 -35.69
C TYR A 261 44.77 8.67 -34.45
N LYS A 262 43.78 9.53 -34.66
CA LYS A 262 43.09 10.27 -33.60
C LYS A 262 41.80 9.55 -33.22
N TYR A 263 41.61 9.28 -31.93
CA TYR A 263 40.47 8.52 -31.42
C TYR A 263 39.20 9.37 -31.54
N ASP A 264 38.15 8.78 -32.11
CA ASP A 264 36.83 9.39 -32.15
C ASP A 264 35.99 8.99 -30.92
N PHE A 265 34.77 9.55 -30.82
CA PHE A 265 33.86 9.24 -29.71
C PHE A 265 33.51 7.74 -29.63
N TYR A 266 33.42 7.05 -30.77
CA TYR A 266 33.11 5.62 -30.82
C TYR A 266 34.30 4.79 -30.32
N ASP A 267 35.53 5.20 -30.61
CA ASP A 267 36.75 4.57 -30.10
C ASP A 267 36.83 4.67 -28.57
N PHE A 268 36.42 5.80 -27.99
CA PHE A 268 36.30 5.94 -26.53
C PHE A 268 35.26 5.00 -25.95
N ILE A 269 34.08 4.90 -26.55
CA ILE A 269 33.05 3.96 -26.10
C ILE A 269 33.58 2.52 -26.20
N TYR A 270 34.15 2.13 -27.34
CA TYR A 270 34.68 0.79 -27.55
C TYR A 270 35.75 0.42 -26.53
N SER A 271 36.67 1.36 -26.24
CA SER A 271 37.77 1.12 -25.30
C SER A 271 37.32 1.03 -23.84
N TYR A 272 36.25 1.74 -23.46
CA TYR A 272 35.85 1.90 -22.05
C TYR A 272 34.43 1.41 -21.72
N TRP A 273 33.78 0.65 -22.60
CA TRP A 273 32.38 0.24 -22.44
C TRP A 273 32.09 -0.46 -21.10
N LEU A 274 33.03 -1.29 -20.62
CA LEU A 274 32.89 -2.01 -19.36
C LEU A 274 32.88 -1.05 -18.15
N ILE A 275 33.73 -0.02 -18.17
CA ILE A 275 33.80 0.99 -17.11
C ILE A 275 32.51 1.84 -17.11
N ILE A 276 32.04 2.22 -18.30
CA ILE A 276 30.80 2.97 -18.47
C ILE A 276 29.61 2.18 -17.92
N LEU A 277 29.53 0.88 -18.25
CA LEU A 277 28.49 -0.03 -17.75
C LEU A 277 28.51 -0.13 -16.22
N LEU A 278 29.69 -0.34 -15.62
CA LEU A 278 29.83 -0.43 -14.16
C LEU A 278 29.43 0.89 -13.46
N ALA A 279 29.83 2.03 -14.01
CA ALA A 279 29.44 3.34 -13.47
C ALA A 279 27.91 3.55 -13.54
N PHE A 280 27.27 3.13 -14.63
CA PHE A 280 25.82 3.19 -14.78
C PHE A 280 25.09 2.30 -13.77
N LEU A 281 25.55 1.06 -13.57
CA LEU A 281 24.97 0.15 -12.58
C LEU A 281 25.12 0.69 -11.15
N LEU A 282 26.28 1.27 -10.82
CA LEU A 282 26.51 1.91 -9.53
C LEU A 282 25.55 3.10 -9.30
N PHE A 283 25.36 3.94 -10.32
CA PHE A 283 24.43 5.05 -10.27
C PHE A 283 22.98 4.58 -10.02
N LEU A 284 22.55 3.53 -10.72
CA LEU A 284 21.21 2.94 -10.53
C LEU A 284 21.03 2.39 -9.10
N ALA A 285 22.03 1.70 -8.55
CA ALA A 285 22.00 1.19 -7.19
C ALA A 285 21.88 2.33 -6.15
N ILE A 286 22.62 3.43 -6.34
CA ILE A 286 22.52 4.62 -5.48
C ILE A 286 21.11 5.22 -5.51
N ILE A 287 20.48 5.30 -6.69
CA ILE A 287 19.11 5.80 -6.84
C ILE A 287 18.12 4.91 -6.08
N ILE A 288 18.21 3.59 -6.23
CA ILE A 288 17.31 2.64 -5.57
C ILE A 288 17.40 2.80 -4.04
N ILE A 289 18.61 2.81 -3.49
CA ILE A 289 18.85 3.02 -2.06
C ILE A 289 18.30 4.37 -1.58
N ALA A 290 18.46 5.43 -2.37
CA ALA A 290 17.93 6.74 -2.03
C ALA A 290 16.39 6.75 -1.98
N VAL A 291 15.72 6.12 -2.95
CA VAL A 291 14.26 6.02 -3.01
C VAL A 291 13.71 5.23 -1.82
N GLU A 292 14.32 4.09 -1.46
CA GLU A 292 13.91 3.30 -0.30
C GLU A 292 14.05 4.10 1.00
N LYS A 293 15.17 4.81 1.20
CA LYS A 293 15.35 5.68 2.37
C LYS A 293 14.29 6.77 2.45
N ILE A 294 13.94 7.40 1.33
CA ILE A 294 12.89 8.44 1.29
C ILE A 294 11.53 7.85 1.68
N LYS A 295 11.18 6.65 1.21
CA LYS A 295 9.92 5.97 1.57
C LYS A 295 9.85 5.68 3.08
N VAL A 296 10.92 5.13 3.66
CA VAL A 296 10.97 4.81 5.11
C VAL A 296 10.87 6.09 5.95
N MET A 297 11.59 7.16 5.59
CA MET A 297 11.50 8.44 6.29
C MET A 297 10.10 9.04 6.23
N LYS A 298 9.43 8.96 5.08
CA LYS A 298 8.06 9.47 4.92
C LYS A 298 7.06 8.70 5.78
N LYS A 299 7.20 7.36 5.89
CA LYS A 299 6.34 6.54 6.74
C LYS A 299 6.50 6.91 8.22
N ARG A 300 7.74 6.99 8.72
CA ARG A 300 8.03 7.42 10.10
C ARG A 300 7.50 8.82 10.38
N HIS A 301 7.73 9.76 9.47
CA HIS A 301 7.23 11.13 9.63
C HIS A 301 5.69 11.19 9.69
N ASN A 302 4.99 10.37 8.91
CA ASN A 302 3.53 10.26 8.98
C ASN A 302 3.07 9.64 10.30
N GLU A 303 3.74 8.59 10.79
CA GLU A 303 3.46 7.99 12.10
C GLU A 303 3.68 9.00 13.24
N ASP A 304 4.77 9.76 13.19
CA ASP A 304 5.07 10.81 14.15
C ASP A 304 4.02 11.94 14.10
N ILE A 305 3.60 12.37 12.91
CA ILE A 305 2.51 13.35 12.75
C ILE A 305 1.20 12.81 13.32
N GLN A 306 0.86 11.55 13.03
CA GLN A 306 -0.37 10.95 13.56
C GLN A 306 -0.32 10.83 15.09
N ASN A 307 0.82 10.48 15.67
CA ASN A 307 1.01 10.47 17.11
C ASN A 307 0.86 11.89 17.70
N LEU A 308 1.40 12.92 17.05
CA LEU A 308 1.25 14.32 17.48
C LEU A 308 -0.17 14.85 17.36
N ILE A 309 -0.96 14.35 16.40
CA ILE A 309 -2.38 14.71 16.24
C ILE A 309 -3.22 13.98 17.29
N THR A 310 -2.93 12.70 17.56
CA THR A 310 -3.76 11.84 18.40
C THR A 310 -3.42 11.88 19.88
N HIS A 311 -2.20 12.28 20.26
CA HIS A 311 -1.74 12.32 21.64
C HIS A 311 -1.27 13.72 22.04
N ASP A 312 -1.50 14.09 23.31
CA ASP A 312 -0.97 15.31 23.89
C ASP A 312 0.55 15.16 24.15
N PRO A 313 1.40 16.09 23.66
CA PRO A 313 2.85 15.96 23.76
C PRO A 313 3.40 16.10 25.18
N LEU A 314 2.65 16.69 26.12
CA LEU A 314 3.10 16.84 27.50
C LEU A 314 2.79 15.59 28.33
N THR A 315 1.56 15.09 28.21
CA THR A 315 1.03 14.03 29.10
C THR A 315 1.03 12.64 28.47
N GLY A 316 1.11 12.53 27.15
CA GLY A 316 1.13 11.25 26.43
C GLY A 316 -0.20 10.48 26.43
N ILE A 317 -1.27 11.07 26.96
CA ILE A 317 -2.65 10.59 26.76
C ILE A 317 -3.24 11.19 25.49
N LEU A 318 -4.48 10.86 25.15
CA LEU A 318 -5.10 11.33 23.90
C LEU A 318 -5.20 12.87 23.87
N SER A 319 -5.01 13.45 22.70
CA SER A 319 -5.41 14.83 22.42
C SER A 319 -6.93 14.93 22.33
N MET A 320 -7.48 16.14 22.17
CA MET A 320 -8.92 16.32 21.89
C MET A 320 -9.40 15.49 20.69
N ASP A 321 -8.66 15.52 19.58
CA ASP A 321 -9.06 14.78 18.37
C ASP A 321 -8.89 13.26 18.53
N GLY A 322 -7.83 12.84 19.23
CA GLY A 322 -7.64 11.43 19.59
C GLY A 322 -8.75 10.91 20.50
N PHE A 323 -9.17 11.72 21.49
CA PHE A 323 -10.23 11.39 22.42
C PHE A 323 -11.58 11.25 21.73
N ARG A 324 -11.96 12.21 20.87
CA ARG A 324 -13.19 12.14 20.05
C ARG A 324 -13.27 10.84 19.27
N LYS A 325 -12.20 10.54 18.52
CA LYS A 325 -12.14 9.32 17.71
C LYS A 325 -12.27 8.06 18.57
N ARG A 326 -11.56 7.99 19.70
CA ARG A 326 -11.63 6.82 20.58
C ARG A 326 -13.01 6.66 21.22
N VAL A 327 -13.66 7.74 21.65
CA VAL A 327 -15.02 7.70 22.20
C VAL A 327 -16.01 7.21 21.14
N GLU A 328 -15.92 7.70 19.90
CA GLU A 328 -16.77 7.22 18.81
C GLU A 328 -16.60 5.72 18.55
N GLU A 329 -15.37 5.21 18.54
CA GLU A 329 -15.09 3.78 18.40
C GLU A 329 -15.72 2.98 19.53
N LEU A 330 -15.50 3.40 20.78
CA LEU A 330 -16.02 2.72 21.97
C LEU A 330 -17.53 2.62 22.01
N LEU A 331 -18.23 3.71 21.66
CA LEU A 331 -19.70 3.74 21.66
C LEU A 331 -20.30 2.90 20.52
N ARG A 332 -19.62 2.79 19.37
CA ARG A 332 -20.04 1.91 18.28
C ARG A 332 -19.80 0.44 18.60
N GLU A 333 -18.67 0.13 19.23
CA GLU A 333 -18.32 -1.24 19.64
C GLU A 333 -19.21 -1.72 20.80
N ASN A 334 -19.64 -0.80 21.67
CA ASN A 334 -20.35 -1.12 22.90
C ASN A 334 -21.64 -0.30 23.07
N PRO A 335 -22.63 -0.39 22.16
CA PRO A 335 -23.82 0.47 22.17
C PRO A 335 -24.76 0.22 23.37
N LYS A 336 -24.54 -0.87 24.10
CA LYS A 336 -25.38 -1.40 25.19
C LYS A 336 -24.81 -1.10 26.58
N ILE A 337 -23.58 -0.62 26.66
CA ILE A 337 -22.92 -0.30 27.94
C ILE A 337 -23.31 1.12 28.35
N PRO A 338 -23.77 1.37 29.58
CA PRO A 338 -24.04 2.71 30.05
C PRO A 338 -22.73 3.46 30.32
N TYR A 339 -22.60 4.67 29.77
CA TYR A 339 -21.40 5.51 29.91
C TYR A 339 -21.71 6.85 30.56
N PHE A 340 -20.70 7.44 31.20
CA PHE A 340 -20.67 8.87 31.46
C PHE A 340 -19.39 9.49 30.90
N LEU A 341 -19.52 10.75 30.50
CA LEU A 341 -18.42 11.60 30.11
C LEU A 341 -18.23 12.67 31.18
N SER A 342 -17.01 12.79 31.69
CA SER A 342 -16.63 13.84 32.63
C SER A 342 -15.69 14.86 31.98
N TYR A 343 -15.92 16.14 32.28
CA TYR A 343 -15.05 17.25 31.94
C TYR A 343 -14.45 17.80 33.24
N ASN A 344 -13.14 17.64 33.38
CA ASN A 344 -12.41 17.85 34.62
C ASN A 344 -11.42 18.99 34.47
N ASN A 345 -11.28 19.83 35.50
CA ASN A 345 -10.42 21.02 35.49
C ASN A 345 -9.74 21.20 36.85
N ILE A 346 -8.50 21.71 36.89
CA ILE A 346 -7.85 22.13 38.14
C ILE A 346 -8.24 23.57 38.48
N ARG A 347 -8.89 23.79 39.63
CA ARG A 347 -9.25 25.14 40.08
C ARG A 347 -8.00 25.98 40.30
N ASP A 348 -8.02 27.20 39.76
CA ASP A 348 -6.94 28.18 39.89
C ASP A 348 -5.56 27.64 39.47
N PHE A 349 -5.49 26.80 38.44
CA PHE A 349 -4.21 26.25 37.94
C PHE A 349 -3.16 27.32 37.60
N LYS A 350 -3.60 28.52 37.19
CA LYS A 350 -2.71 29.67 37.01
C LYS A 350 -1.97 30.04 38.31
N PHE A 351 -2.64 30.01 39.46
CA PHE A 351 -2.03 30.27 40.75
C PHE A 351 -0.97 29.19 41.11
N ILE A 352 -1.22 27.93 40.75
CA ILE A 352 -0.23 26.86 40.89
C ILE A 352 1.02 27.17 40.06
N ASN A 353 0.85 27.55 38.79
CA ASN A 353 1.97 27.93 37.92
C ASN A 353 2.73 29.16 38.42
N ASP A 354 2.02 30.17 38.93
CA ASP A 354 2.63 31.40 39.44
C ASP A 354 3.39 31.16 40.76
N ARG A 355 2.91 30.23 41.61
CA ARG A 355 3.52 29.91 42.91
C ARG A 355 4.67 28.91 42.83
N PHE A 356 4.54 27.86 42.04
CA PHE A 356 5.50 26.73 42.00
C PHE A 356 6.30 26.65 40.69
N GLY A 357 5.96 27.49 39.71
CA GLY A 357 6.58 27.50 38.39
C GLY A 357 5.88 26.56 37.41
N ARG A 358 5.97 26.90 36.11
CA ARG A 358 5.33 26.14 35.03
C ARG A 358 5.82 24.68 34.94
N SER A 359 7.10 24.44 35.20
CA SER A 359 7.65 23.08 35.20
C SER A 359 6.97 22.18 36.22
N GLU A 360 6.64 22.72 37.40
CA GLU A 360 5.95 21.95 38.44
C GLU A 360 4.47 21.73 38.09
N GLY A 361 3.82 22.73 37.48
CA GLY A 361 2.48 22.58 36.93
C GLY A 361 2.42 21.48 35.86
N ASP A 362 3.40 21.44 34.96
CA ASP A 362 3.53 20.40 33.94
C ASP A 362 3.70 18.99 34.55
N GLU A 363 4.49 18.86 35.61
CA GLU A 363 4.64 17.58 36.33
C GLU A 363 3.36 17.15 37.07
N LEU A 364 2.57 18.07 37.59
CA LEU A 364 1.23 17.79 38.14
C LEU A 364 0.30 17.24 37.05
N LEU A 365 0.30 17.83 35.86
CA LEU A 365 -0.54 17.36 34.74
C LEU A 365 -0.12 15.98 34.23
N LYS A 366 1.19 15.71 34.14
CA LYS A 366 1.71 14.38 33.79
C LYS A 366 1.33 13.33 34.83
N PHE A 367 1.45 13.67 36.11
CA PHE A 367 1.05 12.78 37.20
C PHE A 367 -0.43 12.43 37.13
N TRP A 368 -1.30 13.43 36.95
CA TRP A 368 -2.75 13.19 36.79
C TRP A 368 -3.03 12.29 35.59
N ALA A 369 -2.44 12.59 34.44
CA ALA A 369 -2.61 11.77 33.24
C ALA A 369 -2.19 10.31 33.44
N GLN A 370 -1.05 10.09 34.10
CA GLN A 370 -0.53 8.74 34.35
C GLN A 370 -1.48 7.93 35.23
N ILE A 371 -1.83 8.43 36.42
CA ILE A 371 -2.66 7.66 37.35
C ILE A 371 -4.07 7.43 36.81
N SER A 372 -4.62 8.39 36.04
CA SER A 372 -5.90 8.19 35.38
C SER A 372 -5.80 7.11 34.32
N LYS A 373 -4.74 7.10 33.49
CA LYS A 373 -4.54 6.05 32.49
C LYS A 373 -4.41 4.66 33.10
N GLU A 374 -3.72 4.53 34.25
CA GLU A 374 -3.57 3.27 34.98
C GLU A 374 -4.89 2.75 35.57
N SER A 375 -5.85 3.63 35.84
CA SER A 375 -7.17 3.27 36.36
C SER A 375 -8.22 2.93 35.28
N LEU A 376 -7.94 3.12 33.99
CA LEU A 376 -8.91 2.90 32.91
C LEU A 376 -9.06 1.42 32.54
N LYS A 377 -10.30 1.01 32.27
CA LYS A 377 -10.62 -0.27 31.63
C LYS A 377 -10.45 -0.17 30.11
N GLU A 378 -10.42 -1.31 29.42
CA GLU A 378 -10.17 -1.39 27.97
C GLU A 378 -11.17 -0.58 27.12
N ASN A 379 -12.42 -0.53 27.57
CA ASN A 379 -13.51 0.18 26.93
C ASN A 379 -13.73 1.62 27.45
N GLU A 380 -12.71 2.21 28.08
CA GLU A 380 -12.76 3.58 28.61
C GLU A 380 -11.70 4.45 27.93
N ALA A 381 -11.80 5.77 28.07
CA ALA A 381 -10.89 6.71 27.42
C ALA A 381 -10.58 7.94 28.26
N ILE A 382 -9.37 8.48 28.12
CA ILE A 382 -8.97 9.77 28.67
C ILE A 382 -8.25 10.62 27.63
N GLY A 383 -8.57 11.91 27.59
CA GLY A 383 -7.90 12.88 26.76
C GLY A 383 -7.65 14.20 27.49
N ARG A 384 -6.56 14.87 27.11
CA ARG A 384 -6.30 16.25 27.52
C ARG A 384 -6.89 17.18 26.47
N ILE A 385 -7.89 17.96 26.87
CA ILE A 385 -8.63 18.83 25.96
C ILE A 385 -7.84 20.10 25.68
N THR A 386 -7.57 20.88 26.73
CA THR A 386 -6.80 22.12 26.65
C THR A 386 -6.22 22.46 28.02
N ALA A 387 -4.98 22.94 28.09
CA ALA A 387 -4.34 23.41 29.33
C ALA A 387 -4.47 22.42 30.51
N ASP A 388 -5.25 22.76 31.54
CA ASP A 388 -5.50 21.98 32.76
C ASP A 388 -6.79 21.14 32.69
N ARG A 389 -7.34 20.93 31.49
CA ARG A 389 -8.64 20.30 31.27
C ARG A 389 -8.53 18.92 30.66
N PHE A 390 -9.20 17.97 31.29
CA PHE A 390 -9.20 16.56 30.93
C PHE A 390 -10.64 16.10 30.70
N ALA A 391 -10.84 15.29 29.67
CA ALA A 391 -12.08 14.57 29.47
C ALA A 391 -11.86 13.09 29.72
N VAL A 392 -12.81 12.44 30.37
CA VAL A 392 -12.78 10.99 30.62
C VAL A 392 -14.13 10.40 30.25
N LEU A 393 -14.12 9.34 29.45
CA LEU A 393 -15.25 8.46 29.22
C LEU A 393 -15.10 7.22 30.10
N ARG A 394 -16.10 6.92 30.92
CA ARG A 394 -16.13 5.78 31.85
C ARG A 394 -17.41 4.99 31.71
N ASN A 395 -17.35 3.69 32.00
CA ASN A 395 -18.56 2.88 32.13
C ASN A 395 -19.24 3.17 33.47
N ILE A 396 -20.56 3.11 33.49
CA ILE A 396 -21.36 3.10 34.72
C ILE A 396 -21.53 1.65 35.14
N ILE A 397 -20.87 1.23 36.22
CA ILE A 397 -20.95 -0.15 36.70
C ILE A 397 -21.59 -0.23 38.08
N SER A 398 -21.19 0.63 39.04
CA SER A 398 -21.83 0.77 40.36
C SER A 398 -21.28 1.99 41.14
N ASP A 399 -21.79 2.24 42.35
CA ASP A 399 -21.23 3.24 43.29
C ASP A 399 -19.75 2.98 43.66
N GLU A 400 -19.27 1.74 43.53
CA GLU A 400 -17.90 1.38 43.90
C GLU A 400 -16.87 1.95 42.92
N ASP A 401 -17.22 2.19 41.67
CA ASP A 401 -16.29 2.75 40.67
C ASP A 401 -16.12 4.28 40.82
N MET A 402 -17.16 5.04 41.22
CA MET A 402 -16.95 6.44 41.60
C MET A 402 -16.05 6.57 42.83
N ARG A 403 -16.17 5.64 43.79
CA ARG A 403 -15.26 5.56 44.94
C ARG A 403 -13.85 5.15 44.54
N SER A 404 -13.72 4.25 43.57
CA SER A 404 -12.41 3.83 43.07
C SER A 404 -11.71 4.98 42.35
N ASP A 405 -12.41 5.78 41.55
CA ASP A 405 -11.87 7.01 40.95
C ASP A 405 -11.51 8.05 42.03
N GLU A 406 -12.34 8.20 43.07
CA GLU A 406 -12.03 9.09 44.17
C GLU A 406 -10.74 8.70 44.90
N ILE A 407 -10.53 7.40 45.15
CA ILE A 407 -9.37 6.86 45.87
C ILE A 407 -8.12 6.81 44.99
N ASN A 408 -8.24 6.35 43.75
CA ASN A 408 -7.10 6.02 42.89
C ASN A 408 -6.66 7.20 42.01
N VAL A 409 -7.55 8.17 41.76
CA VAL A 409 -7.25 9.31 40.89
C VAL A 409 -7.42 10.63 41.64
N ILE A 410 -8.63 10.95 42.11
CA ILE A 410 -8.93 12.30 42.64
C ILE A 410 -8.13 12.62 43.89
N ASN A 411 -8.06 11.70 44.87
CA ASN A 411 -7.31 11.92 46.12
C ASN A 411 -5.80 12.05 45.88
N PRO A 412 -5.14 11.18 45.08
CA PRO A 412 -3.74 11.36 44.73
C PRO A 412 -3.44 12.69 44.02
N VAL A 413 -4.29 13.14 43.08
CA VAL A 413 -4.10 14.47 42.48
C VAL A 413 -4.26 15.57 43.51
N ARG A 414 -5.31 15.48 44.36
CA ARG A 414 -5.58 16.45 45.43
C ARG A 414 -4.39 16.60 46.39
N ASN A 415 -3.75 15.48 46.71
CA ASN A 415 -2.64 15.42 47.65
C ASN A 415 -1.26 15.58 47.01
N TYR A 416 -1.16 15.75 45.69
CA TYR A 416 0.12 15.80 44.95
C TYR A 416 1.21 16.67 45.60
N PHE A 417 0.84 17.88 46.03
CA PHE A 417 1.77 18.79 46.69
C PHE A 417 1.94 18.51 48.19
N ILE A 418 0.89 18.02 48.86
CA ILE A 418 0.92 17.62 50.28
C ILE A 418 1.91 16.49 50.49
N ASP A 419 1.87 15.46 49.64
CA ASP A 419 2.77 14.31 49.70
C ASP A 419 4.23 14.70 49.40
N ARG A 420 4.45 15.89 48.85
CA ARG A 420 5.77 16.51 48.60
C ARG A 420 6.14 17.56 49.65
N GLY A 421 5.46 17.59 50.79
CA GLY A 421 5.75 18.46 51.93
C GLY A 421 5.30 19.91 51.79
N LYS A 422 4.33 20.20 50.91
CA LYS A 422 3.78 21.55 50.69
C LYS A 422 2.33 21.64 51.18
N GLU A 423 1.92 22.75 51.79
CA GLU A 423 0.57 22.93 52.37
C GLU A 423 -0.49 23.39 51.34
N ASN A 424 -0.50 22.84 50.12
CA ASN A 424 -1.38 23.27 49.04
C ASN A 424 -2.15 22.11 48.40
N PRO A 425 -3.41 21.86 48.79
CA PRO A 425 -4.23 20.87 48.09
C PRO A 425 -4.55 21.33 46.66
N VAL A 426 -4.60 20.39 45.72
CA VAL A 426 -5.09 20.62 44.36
C VAL A 426 -6.60 20.39 44.36
N ASN A 427 -7.37 21.40 43.96
CA ASN A 427 -8.83 21.29 43.90
C ASN A 427 -9.26 20.98 42.47
N LEU A 428 -9.92 19.84 42.27
CA LEU A 428 -10.51 19.44 41.00
C LEU A 428 -11.98 19.88 40.92
N CYS A 429 -12.39 20.34 39.75
CA CYS A 429 -13.77 20.64 39.40
C CYS A 429 -14.19 19.76 38.23
N SER A 430 -15.26 18.98 38.41
CA SER A 430 -15.71 18.02 37.41
C SER A 430 -17.17 18.23 37.05
N GLY A 431 -17.47 18.30 35.76
CA GLY A 431 -18.84 18.24 35.25
C GLY A 431 -19.08 16.90 34.58
N ILE A 432 -20.19 16.26 34.90
CA ILE A 432 -20.48 14.90 34.41
C ILE A 432 -21.75 14.94 33.56
N TYR A 433 -21.67 14.32 32.38
CA TYR A 433 -22.81 14.06 31.50
C TYR A 433 -22.99 12.56 31.34
N VAL A 434 -24.15 12.05 31.72
CA VAL A 434 -24.50 10.64 31.52
C VAL A 434 -25.09 10.48 30.14
N LEU A 435 -24.54 9.56 29.34
CA LEU A 435 -24.96 9.36 27.97
C LEU A 435 -26.37 8.75 27.96
N THR A 436 -27.18 9.23 27.04
CA THR A 436 -28.55 8.78 26.80
C THR A 436 -28.59 7.72 25.69
N PRO A 437 -29.71 7.00 25.53
CA PRO A 437 -29.88 6.07 24.40
C PRO A 437 -29.73 6.76 23.02
N ASN A 438 -30.05 8.06 22.91
CA ASN A 438 -29.86 8.80 21.66
C ASN A 438 -28.38 9.05 21.34
N ASP A 439 -27.54 9.23 22.37
CA ASP A 439 -26.09 9.47 22.20
C ASP A 439 -25.36 8.27 21.62
N HIS A 440 -25.89 7.06 21.83
CA HIS A 440 -25.38 5.83 21.24
C HIS A 440 -25.81 5.66 19.77
N LYS A 441 -27.00 6.18 19.40
CA LYS A 441 -27.52 6.13 18.03
C LYS A 441 -26.94 7.23 17.14
N ASN A 442 -26.80 8.43 17.69
CA ASN A 442 -26.33 9.63 17.02
C ASN A 442 -25.13 10.18 17.77
N ILE A 443 -23.97 9.54 17.59
CA ILE A 443 -22.76 9.86 18.35
C ILE A 443 -22.25 11.25 17.96
N ASP A 444 -22.37 12.20 18.89
CA ASP A 444 -21.80 13.55 18.83
C ASP A 444 -21.01 13.82 20.12
N VAL A 445 -19.70 13.56 20.08
CA VAL A 445 -18.83 13.71 21.25
C VAL A 445 -18.69 15.17 21.69
N ASP A 446 -18.82 16.12 20.75
CA ASP A 446 -18.73 17.55 21.07
C ASP A 446 -19.96 18.00 21.86
N HIS A 447 -21.15 17.52 21.50
CA HIS A 447 -22.35 17.73 22.29
C HIS A 447 -22.19 17.20 23.73
N MET A 448 -21.69 15.97 23.89
CA MET A 448 -21.46 15.36 25.20
C MET A 448 -20.46 16.17 26.05
N LEU A 449 -19.36 16.62 25.44
CA LEU A 449 -18.36 17.46 26.09
C LEU A 449 -18.93 18.82 26.51
N ASP A 450 -19.78 19.43 25.68
CA ASP A 450 -20.44 20.70 26.00
C ASP A 450 -21.40 20.56 27.19
N MET A 451 -22.17 19.46 27.27
CA MET A 451 -23.07 19.22 28.40
C MET A 451 -22.28 19.00 29.70
N ALA A 452 -21.21 18.21 29.65
CA ALA A 452 -20.29 18.03 30.78
C ALA A 452 -19.63 19.36 31.20
N LEU A 453 -19.20 20.18 30.24
CA LEU A 453 -18.63 21.51 30.50
C LEU A 453 -19.64 22.47 31.15
N ILE A 454 -20.92 22.42 30.77
CA ILE A 454 -21.97 23.22 31.43
C ILE A 454 -22.09 22.83 32.90
N ALA A 455 -22.05 21.53 33.22
CA ALA A 455 -22.07 21.06 34.61
C ALA A 455 -20.82 21.50 35.38
N GLU A 456 -19.62 21.39 34.80
CA GLU A 456 -18.36 21.85 35.42
C GLU A 456 -18.44 23.34 35.78
N LYS A 457 -18.96 24.16 34.86
CA LYS A 457 -19.09 25.61 35.08
C LYS A 457 -20.02 25.95 36.25
N ARG A 458 -21.01 25.10 36.57
CA ARG A 458 -21.88 25.27 37.74
C ARG A 458 -21.11 25.01 39.04
N VAL A 459 -20.31 23.94 39.08
CA VAL A 459 -19.42 23.59 40.19
C VAL A 459 -18.38 24.68 40.44
N ARG A 460 -17.84 25.26 39.38
CA ARG A 460 -16.83 26.32 39.53
C ARG A 460 -17.38 27.57 40.24
N LYS A 461 -18.67 27.88 40.06
CA LYS A 461 -19.35 29.01 40.72
C LYS A 461 -19.78 28.71 42.16
N ASN A 462 -20.11 27.45 42.47
CA ASN A 462 -20.54 27.02 43.80
C ASN A 462 -19.36 26.34 44.51
N HIS A 463 -18.77 27.00 45.50
CA HIS A 463 -17.56 26.51 46.19
C HIS A 463 -17.78 25.27 47.08
N ASP A 464 -19.02 24.82 47.24
CA ASP A 464 -19.37 23.76 48.20
C ASP A 464 -19.14 22.34 47.67
N ASN A 465 -19.10 22.14 46.35
CA ASN A 465 -18.94 20.82 45.73
C ASN A 465 -17.78 20.80 44.71
N ASN A 466 -17.17 19.62 44.53
CA ASN A 466 -16.09 19.38 43.56
C ASN A 466 -16.57 18.76 42.24
N PHE A 467 -17.82 18.28 42.17
CA PHE A 467 -18.42 17.78 40.94
C PHE A 467 -19.93 18.08 40.85
N ALA A 468 -20.51 18.00 39.65
CA ALA A 468 -21.95 18.02 39.41
C ALA A 468 -22.34 17.25 38.15
N PHE A 469 -23.53 16.66 38.18
CA PHE A 469 -24.17 16.05 37.01
C PHE A 469 -24.97 17.08 36.23
N TYR A 470 -24.93 17.00 34.89
CA TYR A 470 -25.82 17.75 34.01
C TYR A 470 -27.26 17.20 34.09
N ASN A 471 -27.38 15.88 34.06
CA ASN A 471 -28.63 15.10 34.04
C ASN A 471 -28.65 14.05 35.17
N PRO A 472 -28.82 14.44 36.44
CA PRO A 472 -28.73 13.54 37.59
C PRO A 472 -29.74 12.38 37.55
N GLU A 473 -30.92 12.58 36.97
CA GLU A 473 -31.90 11.49 36.80
C GLU A 473 -31.40 10.36 35.89
N GLN A 474 -30.54 10.67 34.90
CA GLN A 474 -29.95 9.66 34.02
C GLN A 474 -28.84 8.88 34.72
N TRP A 475 -28.14 9.49 35.67
CA TRP A 475 -27.17 8.80 36.52
C TRP A 475 -27.83 7.70 37.33
N GLU A 476 -28.95 8.00 38.02
CA GLU A 476 -29.68 6.99 38.81
C GLU A 476 -30.21 5.85 37.94
N LYS A 477 -30.71 6.16 36.73
CA LYS A 477 -31.15 5.13 35.77
C LYS A 477 -29.99 4.24 35.30
N GLY A 478 -28.88 4.85 34.89
CA GLY A 478 -27.69 4.12 34.45
C GLY A 478 -27.11 3.23 35.54
N LYS A 479 -27.06 3.74 36.77
CA LYS A 479 -26.64 2.98 37.95
C LYS A 479 -27.56 1.80 38.23
N ARG A 480 -28.88 2.02 38.23
CA ARG A 480 -29.87 0.96 38.45
C ARG A 480 -29.74 -0.14 37.40
N MET A 481 -29.54 0.24 36.14
CA MET A 481 -29.30 -0.70 35.04
C MET A 481 -28.02 -1.50 35.26
N ALA A 482 -26.93 -0.84 35.63
CA ALA A 482 -25.65 -1.48 35.88
C ALA A 482 -25.69 -2.44 37.08
N ASP A 483 -26.37 -2.05 38.17
CA ASP A 483 -26.59 -2.91 39.34
C ASP A 483 -27.34 -4.20 38.95
N ILE A 484 -28.36 -4.10 38.09
CA ILE A 484 -29.09 -5.27 37.56
C ILE A 484 -28.14 -6.16 36.74
N ILE A 485 -27.43 -5.60 35.76
CA ILE A 485 -26.51 -6.33 34.89
C ILE A 485 -25.45 -7.09 35.70
N TYR A 486 -24.79 -6.39 36.63
CA TYR A 486 -23.67 -6.96 37.39
C TYR A 486 -24.13 -7.96 38.45
N SER A 487 -25.35 -7.83 38.95
CA SER A 487 -25.90 -8.74 39.96
C SER A 487 -26.43 -10.04 39.37
N LEU A 488 -26.77 -10.09 38.08
CA LEU A 488 -27.40 -11.25 37.45
C LEU A 488 -26.67 -12.59 37.72
N PRO A 489 -25.34 -12.72 37.48
CA PRO A 489 -24.65 -14.00 37.71
C PRO A 489 -24.75 -14.45 39.17
N SER A 490 -24.53 -13.52 40.11
CA SER A 490 -24.63 -13.82 41.54
C SER A 490 -26.05 -14.15 41.98
N ALA A 491 -27.07 -13.53 41.36
CA ALA A 491 -28.47 -13.73 41.68
C ALA A 491 -28.98 -15.10 41.20
N ILE A 492 -28.49 -15.58 40.05
CA ILE A 492 -28.72 -16.94 39.55
C ILE A 492 -28.11 -17.95 40.53
N GLU A 493 -26.85 -17.77 40.93
CA GLU A 493 -26.16 -18.68 41.86
C GLU A 493 -26.77 -18.70 43.26
N SER A 494 -27.23 -17.55 43.76
CA SER A 494 -27.79 -17.44 45.12
C SER A 494 -29.26 -17.79 45.23
N GLY A 495 -29.94 -18.09 44.11
CA GLY A 495 -31.37 -18.35 44.06
C GLY A 495 -32.24 -17.11 44.32
N ASP A 496 -31.68 -15.90 44.13
CA ASP A 496 -32.44 -14.64 44.26
C ASP A 496 -33.43 -14.46 43.08
N ILE A 497 -33.21 -15.18 41.98
CA ILE A 497 -34.16 -15.32 40.87
C ILE A 497 -34.99 -16.59 41.06
N GLN A 498 -36.30 -16.43 41.13
CA GLN A 498 -37.27 -17.50 41.35
C GLN A 498 -38.23 -17.60 40.17
N VAL A 499 -38.76 -18.79 39.92
CA VAL A 499 -39.79 -19.02 38.92
C VAL A 499 -41.14 -19.16 39.63
N TYR A 500 -42.09 -18.32 39.25
CA TYR A 500 -43.46 -18.36 39.73
C TYR A 500 -44.34 -18.90 38.61
N TYR A 501 -45.35 -19.68 38.95
CA TYR A 501 -46.27 -20.31 38.02
C TYR A 501 -47.64 -19.65 38.13
N GLN A 502 -48.18 -19.17 37.01
CA GLN A 502 -49.55 -18.65 36.97
C GLN A 502 -50.49 -19.68 36.35
N PRO A 503 -51.47 -20.22 37.10
CA PRO A 503 -52.40 -21.21 36.58
C PRO A 503 -53.22 -20.71 35.38
N GLN A 504 -53.33 -21.57 34.37
CA GLN A 504 -54.22 -21.44 33.22
C GLN A 504 -55.46 -22.33 33.45
N ILE A 505 -56.65 -21.76 33.35
CA ILE A 505 -57.90 -22.40 33.77
C ILE A 505 -58.82 -22.63 32.56
N ASN A 506 -59.44 -23.80 32.49
CA ASN A 506 -60.62 -23.97 31.66
C ASN A 506 -61.85 -23.47 32.44
N TYR A 507 -62.45 -22.39 31.96
CA TYR A 507 -63.55 -21.71 32.64
C TYR A 507 -64.82 -22.56 32.75
N GLU A 508 -65.03 -23.50 31.82
CA GLU A 508 -66.19 -24.40 31.80
C GLU A 508 -66.01 -25.57 32.79
N THR A 509 -64.86 -26.25 32.76
CA THR A 509 -64.60 -27.41 33.65
C THR A 509 -64.10 -26.99 35.03
N LYS A 510 -63.65 -25.75 35.19
CA LYS A 510 -62.96 -25.21 36.38
C LYS A 510 -61.63 -25.91 36.69
N GLU A 511 -61.09 -26.65 35.74
CA GLU A 511 -59.82 -27.36 35.91
C GLU A 511 -58.63 -26.49 35.50
N ILE A 512 -57.51 -26.68 36.21
CA ILE A 512 -56.21 -26.14 35.81
C ILE A 512 -55.67 -26.99 34.66
N ILE A 513 -55.50 -26.38 33.50
CA ILE A 513 -55.05 -27.02 32.26
C ILE A 513 -53.55 -26.84 32.00
N GLY A 514 -52.92 -25.89 32.68
CA GLY A 514 -51.50 -25.57 32.56
C GLY A 514 -51.08 -24.45 33.49
N ALA A 515 -49.85 -23.98 33.36
CA ALA A 515 -49.40 -22.75 34.01
C ALA A 515 -48.32 -22.04 33.20
N GLU A 516 -48.28 -20.73 33.26
CA GLU A 516 -47.19 -19.95 32.69
C GLU A 516 -46.07 -19.73 33.71
N ALA A 517 -44.83 -20.01 33.32
CA ALA A 517 -43.65 -19.79 34.13
C ALA A 517 -43.12 -18.35 33.97
N LEU A 518 -43.10 -17.62 35.08
CA LEU A 518 -42.79 -16.20 35.15
C LEU A 518 -41.62 -15.96 36.09
N SER A 519 -40.56 -15.33 35.59
CA SER A 519 -39.38 -14.99 36.39
C SER A 519 -39.70 -13.88 37.41
N ARG A 520 -39.17 -14.01 38.63
CA ARG A 520 -39.27 -13.02 39.70
C ARG A 520 -37.90 -12.82 40.32
N TRP A 521 -37.49 -11.56 40.47
CA TRP A 521 -36.19 -11.24 41.04
C TRP A 521 -36.34 -10.59 42.41
N ASN A 522 -36.09 -11.38 43.45
CA ASN A 522 -36.13 -10.98 44.84
C ASN A 522 -34.72 -10.65 45.33
N HIS A 523 -34.21 -9.48 44.93
CA HIS A 523 -32.83 -9.10 45.22
C HIS A 523 -32.65 -8.65 46.68
N LYS A 524 -31.69 -9.24 47.40
CA LYS A 524 -31.44 -8.97 48.84
C LYS A 524 -31.29 -7.49 49.22
N LYS A 525 -30.57 -6.70 48.40
CA LYS A 525 -30.36 -5.25 48.61
C LYS A 525 -31.36 -4.35 47.90
N LEU A 526 -31.70 -4.65 46.64
CA LEU A 526 -32.52 -3.80 45.77
C LEU A 526 -34.03 -4.00 45.94
N GLY A 527 -34.45 -4.99 46.74
CA GLY A 527 -35.85 -5.37 46.89
C GLY A 527 -36.35 -6.19 45.70
N VAL A 528 -37.67 -6.25 45.55
CA VAL A 528 -38.31 -6.91 44.41
C VAL A 528 -38.07 -6.07 43.17
N ILE A 529 -37.41 -6.63 42.16
CA ILE A 529 -37.17 -5.99 40.86
C ILE A 529 -38.23 -6.50 39.89
N SER A 530 -38.97 -5.58 39.28
CA SER A 530 -40.07 -5.93 38.37
C SER A 530 -39.54 -6.58 37.08
N PRO A 531 -40.18 -7.63 36.54
CA PRO A 531 -39.87 -8.16 35.21
C PRO A 531 -39.87 -7.08 34.12
N SER A 532 -40.81 -6.13 34.19
CA SER A 532 -40.86 -4.98 33.27
C SER A 532 -39.67 -4.01 33.39
N GLU A 533 -38.89 -4.12 34.46
CA GLU A 533 -37.65 -3.36 34.67
C GLU A 533 -36.43 -4.15 34.18
N PHE A 534 -36.23 -5.38 34.64
CA PHE A 534 -34.99 -6.11 34.36
C PHE A 534 -34.98 -6.84 33.02
N ILE A 535 -36.13 -7.36 32.52
CA ILE A 535 -36.14 -8.10 31.24
C ILE A 535 -35.67 -7.20 30.08
N PRO A 536 -36.20 -5.97 29.89
CA PRO A 536 -35.74 -5.10 28.82
C PRO A 536 -34.24 -4.77 28.92
N ILE A 537 -33.71 -4.61 30.14
CA ILE A 537 -32.28 -4.35 30.38
C ILE A 537 -31.43 -5.56 29.97
N LEU A 538 -31.87 -6.77 30.30
CA LEU A 538 -31.16 -8.00 29.95
C LEU A 538 -31.25 -8.30 28.45
N GLU A 539 -32.38 -7.99 27.80
CA GLU A 539 -32.49 -8.06 26.34
C GLU A 539 -31.54 -7.06 25.68
N ASP A 540 -31.60 -5.80 26.10
CA ASP A 540 -30.75 -4.74 25.57
C ASP A 540 -29.27 -5.08 25.75
N THR A 541 -28.87 -5.84 26.77
CA THR A 541 -27.47 -6.24 26.99
C THR A 541 -27.11 -7.62 26.42
N GLY A 542 -28.09 -8.40 25.93
CA GLY A 542 -27.88 -9.77 25.46
C GLY A 542 -27.74 -10.82 26.57
N LEU A 543 -27.89 -10.41 27.83
CA LEU A 543 -27.82 -11.27 29.01
C LEU A 543 -29.13 -12.00 29.32
N VAL A 544 -30.22 -11.70 28.59
CA VAL A 544 -31.52 -12.37 28.75
C VAL A 544 -31.40 -13.89 28.60
N PHE A 545 -30.48 -14.37 27.77
CA PHE A 545 -30.25 -15.80 27.56
C PHE A 545 -29.78 -16.55 28.80
N ASP A 546 -28.95 -15.92 29.63
CA ASP A 546 -28.45 -16.53 30.85
C ASP A 546 -29.58 -16.68 31.87
N LEU A 547 -30.50 -15.70 31.90
CA LEU A 547 -31.74 -15.78 32.66
C LEU A 547 -32.65 -16.88 32.09
N ASP A 548 -32.89 -16.88 30.79
CA ASP A 548 -33.84 -17.79 30.13
C ASP A 548 -33.40 -19.24 30.29
N LYS A 549 -32.10 -19.54 30.12
CA LYS A 549 -31.54 -20.88 30.45
C LYS A 549 -31.83 -21.31 31.87
N TYR A 550 -31.63 -20.43 32.85
CA TYR A 550 -31.89 -20.73 34.25
C TYR A 550 -33.38 -21.01 34.50
N VAL A 551 -34.27 -20.24 33.87
CA VAL A 551 -35.72 -20.45 33.93
C VAL A 551 -36.10 -21.78 33.27
N TRP A 552 -35.65 -22.06 32.05
CA TRP A 552 -35.96 -23.29 31.32
C TRP A 552 -35.50 -24.54 32.10
N GLU A 553 -34.28 -24.51 32.64
CA GLU A 553 -33.76 -25.61 33.44
C GLU A 553 -34.54 -25.81 34.75
N THR A 554 -34.95 -24.72 35.40
CA THR A 554 -35.79 -24.76 36.61
C THR A 554 -37.17 -25.33 36.30
N VAL A 555 -37.82 -24.88 35.22
CA VAL A 555 -39.14 -25.36 34.81
C VAL A 555 -39.11 -26.85 34.46
N CYS A 556 -38.08 -27.30 33.73
CA CYS A 556 -37.91 -28.72 33.45
C CYS A 556 -37.73 -29.54 34.74
N ARG A 557 -36.89 -29.07 35.67
CA ARG A 557 -36.72 -29.73 36.97
C ARG A 557 -38.04 -29.82 37.73
N ASP A 558 -38.84 -28.76 37.74
CA ASP A 558 -40.11 -28.71 38.47
C ASP A 558 -41.16 -29.63 37.82
N LEU A 559 -41.27 -29.65 36.49
CA LEU A 559 -42.12 -30.61 35.76
C LEU A 559 -41.74 -32.07 36.04
N SER A 560 -40.44 -32.37 36.09
CA SER A 560 -39.95 -33.71 36.43
C SER A 560 -40.37 -34.13 37.84
N ALA A 561 -40.23 -33.23 38.81
CA ALA A 561 -40.67 -33.47 40.19
C ALA A 561 -42.19 -33.68 40.31
N LEU A 562 -42.99 -32.92 39.55
CA LEU A 562 -44.44 -33.12 39.48
C LEU A 562 -44.82 -34.47 38.86
N ASN A 563 -44.12 -34.87 37.79
CA ASN A 563 -44.31 -36.19 37.15
C ASN A 563 -44.03 -37.34 38.13
N GLU A 564 -42.99 -37.23 38.97
CA GLU A 564 -42.70 -38.23 40.01
C GLU A 564 -43.82 -38.36 41.04
N LYS A 565 -44.59 -37.29 41.27
CA LYS A 565 -45.78 -37.25 42.15
C LYS A 565 -47.07 -37.65 41.43
N GLY A 566 -47.02 -37.99 40.14
CA GLY A 566 -48.18 -38.34 39.32
C GLY A 566 -49.00 -37.15 38.86
N ILE A 567 -48.48 -35.92 38.99
CA ILE A 567 -49.10 -34.70 38.51
C ILE A 567 -48.57 -34.41 37.10
N HIS A 568 -49.33 -34.80 36.09
CA HIS A 568 -49.02 -34.48 34.69
C HIS A 568 -49.73 -33.19 34.27
N ILE A 569 -48.95 -32.15 34.04
CA ILE A 569 -49.41 -30.83 33.61
C ILE A 569 -48.42 -30.22 32.62
N ALA A 570 -48.88 -29.25 31.82
CA ALA A 570 -48.05 -28.50 30.91
C ALA A 570 -47.69 -27.12 31.50
N PHE A 571 -46.43 -26.72 31.36
CA PHE A 571 -45.96 -25.38 31.68
C PHE A 571 -45.50 -24.65 30.42
N SER A 572 -45.90 -23.39 30.30
CA SER A 572 -45.47 -22.51 29.22
C SER A 572 -44.25 -21.68 29.66
N ILE A 573 -43.26 -21.58 28.77
CA ILE A 573 -42.01 -20.83 28.99
C ILE A 573 -41.79 -19.82 27.87
N ASN A 574 -41.32 -18.64 28.25
CA ASN A 574 -40.98 -17.59 27.31
C ASN A 574 -39.61 -17.84 26.67
N VAL A 575 -39.52 -17.52 25.37
CA VAL A 575 -38.26 -17.47 24.61
C VAL A 575 -38.11 -16.08 24.01
N SER A 576 -37.09 -15.34 24.46
CA SER A 576 -36.81 -14.02 23.91
C SER A 576 -36.46 -14.10 22.42
N ARG A 577 -36.85 -13.07 21.66
CA ARG A 577 -36.45 -12.89 20.25
C ARG A 577 -34.93 -12.94 20.05
N LEU A 578 -34.14 -12.52 21.04
CA LEU A 578 -32.67 -12.50 20.94
C LEU A 578 -32.07 -13.90 21.02
N ASP A 579 -32.75 -14.85 21.66
CA ASP A 579 -32.28 -16.22 21.77
C ASP A 579 -32.38 -16.98 20.46
N ILE A 580 -33.36 -16.60 19.63
CA ILE A 580 -33.58 -17.19 18.31
C ILE A 580 -32.51 -16.74 17.31
N ARG A 581 -32.02 -15.49 17.40
CA ARG A 581 -31.14 -14.84 16.39
C ARG A 581 -29.68 -15.26 16.36
N GLU A 582 -29.13 -15.74 17.48
CA GLU A 582 -27.68 -15.89 17.62
C GLU A 582 -27.18 -17.30 17.21
N ASP A 583 -27.86 -18.01 16.31
CA ASP A 583 -27.52 -19.39 15.87
C ASP A 583 -27.35 -20.36 17.06
N ARG A 584 -28.10 -20.12 18.15
CA ARG A 584 -27.97 -20.85 19.42
C ARG A 584 -28.63 -22.24 19.38
N ASN A 585 -29.22 -22.63 18.25
CA ASN A 585 -29.93 -23.89 18.02
C ASN A 585 -30.87 -24.27 19.19
N ILE A 586 -31.83 -23.38 19.46
CA ILE A 586 -32.84 -23.53 20.52
C ILE A 586 -33.57 -24.89 20.50
N PRO A 587 -33.97 -25.46 19.34
CA PRO A 587 -34.61 -26.78 19.31
C PRO A 587 -33.76 -27.90 19.91
N GLU A 588 -32.46 -27.91 19.61
CA GLU A 588 -31.54 -28.91 20.16
C GLU A 588 -31.33 -28.71 21.68
N LEU A 589 -31.27 -27.46 22.14
CA LEU A 589 -31.16 -27.14 23.56
C LEU A 589 -32.37 -27.67 24.35
N PHE A 590 -33.59 -27.42 23.87
CA PHE A 590 -34.80 -27.97 24.50
C PHE A 590 -34.86 -29.49 24.42
N SER A 591 -34.49 -30.09 23.28
CA SER A 591 -34.40 -31.55 23.14
C SER A 591 -33.49 -32.18 24.21
N ASN A 592 -32.37 -31.53 24.51
CA ASN A 592 -31.44 -32.00 25.54
C ASN A 592 -31.98 -31.78 26.96
N LEU A 593 -32.69 -30.68 27.23
CA LEU A 593 -33.34 -30.42 28.52
C LEU A 593 -34.42 -31.47 28.83
N ILE A 594 -35.34 -31.75 27.91
CA ILE A 594 -36.40 -32.73 28.16
C ILE A 594 -35.84 -34.16 28.35
N LYS A 595 -34.75 -34.51 27.63
CA LYS A 595 -34.04 -35.78 27.81
C LYS A 595 -33.37 -35.86 29.18
N LYS A 596 -32.73 -34.76 29.62
CA LYS A 596 -32.04 -34.67 30.91
C LYS A 596 -33.00 -34.89 32.09
N TYR A 597 -34.21 -34.34 32.01
CA TYR A 597 -35.21 -34.39 33.08
C TYR A 597 -36.33 -35.42 32.86
N ASN A 598 -36.26 -36.20 31.78
CA ASN A 598 -37.24 -37.23 31.42
C ASN A 598 -38.69 -36.69 31.39
N ILE A 599 -38.89 -35.60 30.66
CA ILE A 599 -40.18 -34.92 30.49
C ILE A 599 -40.67 -35.17 29.06
N SER A 600 -41.99 -35.28 28.89
CA SER A 600 -42.58 -35.38 27.55
C SER A 600 -42.63 -34.00 26.86
N PRO A 601 -42.36 -33.89 25.54
CA PRO A 601 -42.38 -32.61 24.82
C PRO A 601 -43.70 -31.82 24.95
N ASP A 602 -44.84 -32.51 25.11
CA ASP A 602 -46.16 -31.89 25.28
C ASP A 602 -46.38 -31.23 26.64
N GLN A 603 -45.47 -31.42 27.61
CA GLN A 603 -45.53 -30.75 28.91
C GLN A 603 -44.79 -29.42 28.94
N LEU A 604 -43.96 -29.12 27.94
CA LEU A 604 -43.21 -27.86 27.86
C LEU A 604 -43.68 -27.08 26.64
N HIS A 605 -44.53 -26.10 26.87
CA HIS A 605 -45.03 -25.22 25.83
C HIS A 605 -44.08 -24.04 25.67
N ILE A 606 -43.81 -23.65 24.43
CA ILE A 606 -42.82 -22.61 24.10
C ILE A 606 -43.56 -21.38 23.58
N GLU A 607 -43.46 -20.29 24.33
CA GLU A 607 -44.05 -19.00 24.01
C GLU A 607 -43.07 -18.15 23.20
N ILE A 608 -43.55 -17.64 22.07
CA ILE A 608 -42.85 -16.67 21.22
C ILE A 608 -43.70 -15.40 21.09
N THR A 609 -43.09 -14.22 21.21
CA THR A 609 -43.84 -12.96 21.14
C THR A 609 -44.09 -12.52 19.70
N GLU A 610 -45.20 -11.82 19.43
CA GLU A 610 -45.51 -11.26 18.10
C GLU A 610 -44.37 -10.37 17.56
N SER A 611 -43.71 -9.61 18.44
CA SER A 611 -42.64 -8.68 18.07
C SER A 611 -41.42 -9.38 17.43
N ALA A 612 -41.21 -10.68 17.72
CA ALA A 612 -40.14 -11.47 17.12
C ALA A 612 -40.32 -11.64 15.59
N TYR A 613 -41.55 -11.55 15.08
CA TYR A 613 -41.88 -11.78 13.66
C TYR A 613 -41.49 -10.62 12.72
N VAL A 614 -41.55 -9.38 13.20
CA VAL A 614 -41.45 -8.16 12.34
C VAL A 614 -40.05 -7.93 11.78
N GLU A 615 -39.02 -8.47 12.43
CA GLU A 615 -37.62 -8.14 12.12
C GLU A 615 -36.85 -9.27 11.41
N ASP A 616 -37.17 -10.56 11.66
CA ASP A 616 -36.47 -11.70 11.01
C ASP A 616 -37.38 -12.93 10.84
N THR A 617 -38.15 -12.92 9.75
CA THR A 617 -39.27 -13.85 9.53
C THR A 617 -38.81 -15.29 9.22
N GLU A 618 -37.69 -15.50 8.52
CA GLU A 618 -37.27 -16.84 8.07
C GLU A 618 -36.72 -17.70 9.22
N GLU A 619 -35.89 -17.12 10.10
CA GLU A 619 -35.28 -17.84 11.21
C GLU A 619 -36.31 -18.26 12.28
N LEU A 620 -37.27 -17.38 12.56
CA LEU A 620 -38.38 -17.65 13.47
C LEU A 620 -39.26 -18.81 12.94
N ILE A 621 -39.61 -18.80 11.64
CA ILE A 621 -40.40 -19.86 11.01
C ILE A 621 -39.65 -21.20 11.08
N ASN A 622 -38.36 -21.21 10.75
CA ASN A 622 -37.54 -22.43 10.78
C ASN A 622 -37.41 -23.00 12.20
N THR A 623 -37.17 -22.13 13.19
CA THR A 623 -37.08 -22.52 14.60
C THR A 623 -38.40 -23.10 15.10
N THR A 624 -39.51 -22.42 14.82
CA THR A 624 -40.86 -22.86 15.19
C THR A 624 -41.19 -24.23 14.59
N ASN A 625 -40.93 -24.43 13.30
CA ASN A 625 -41.19 -25.71 12.63
C ASN A 625 -40.36 -26.85 13.25
N LYS A 626 -39.07 -26.62 13.54
CA LYS A 626 -38.21 -27.62 14.18
C LYS A 626 -38.68 -27.98 15.59
N LEU A 627 -39.12 -27.00 16.38
CA LEU A 627 -39.68 -27.26 17.72
C LEU A 627 -40.91 -28.17 17.63
N ARG A 628 -41.80 -27.91 16.67
CA ARG A 628 -42.97 -28.75 16.42
C ARG A 628 -42.62 -30.13 15.90
N GLU A 629 -41.61 -30.25 15.03
CA GLU A 629 -41.06 -31.54 14.60
C GLU A 629 -40.49 -32.35 15.77
N TYR A 630 -39.98 -31.69 16.81
CA TYR A 630 -39.50 -32.32 18.04
C TYR A 630 -40.62 -32.68 19.02
N GLY A 631 -41.87 -32.30 18.70
CA GLY A 631 -43.06 -32.61 19.48
C GLY A 631 -43.46 -31.53 20.48
N PHE A 632 -42.77 -30.39 20.54
CA PHE A 632 -43.16 -29.27 21.40
C PHE A 632 -44.39 -28.56 20.85
N LYS A 633 -45.22 -28.03 21.75
CA LYS A 633 -46.27 -27.08 21.38
C LYS A 633 -45.70 -25.67 21.39
N VAL A 634 -45.96 -24.92 20.33
CA VAL A 634 -45.54 -23.52 20.21
C VAL A 634 -46.75 -22.61 20.35
N GLU A 635 -46.66 -21.67 21.28
CA GLU A 635 -47.71 -20.70 21.59
C GLU A 635 -47.25 -19.31 21.15
N MET A 636 -48.17 -18.53 20.56
CA MET A 636 -47.91 -17.13 20.22
C MET A 636 -48.40 -16.23 21.36
N ASP A 637 -47.48 -15.49 21.98
CA ASP A 637 -47.74 -14.59 23.09
C ASP A 637 -47.97 -13.14 22.64
N ASP A 638 -48.61 -12.34 23.49
CA ASP A 638 -48.92 -10.91 23.27
C ASP A 638 -49.67 -10.60 21.95
N PHE A 639 -50.51 -11.54 21.47
CA PHE A 639 -51.15 -11.42 20.16
C PHE A 639 -52.09 -10.21 20.11
N GLY A 640 -51.88 -9.33 19.13
CA GLY A 640 -52.69 -8.14 18.89
C GLY A 640 -51.98 -6.85 19.27
N SER A 641 -50.88 -6.91 20.02
CA SER A 641 -50.08 -5.74 20.39
C SER A 641 -49.30 -5.10 19.23
N GLY A 642 -49.11 -5.83 18.11
CA GLY A 642 -48.36 -5.39 16.93
C GLY A 642 -49.22 -5.10 15.67
N TYR A 643 -48.58 -4.52 14.65
CA TYR A 643 -49.23 -4.08 13.40
C TYR A 643 -49.31 -5.16 12.30
N SER A 644 -48.79 -6.38 12.50
CA SER A 644 -48.63 -7.42 11.44
C SER A 644 -49.20 -8.80 11.76
N SER A 645 -50.06 -8.92 12.77
CA SER A 645 -50.51 -10.20 13.34
C SER A 645 -51.24 -11.13 12.34
N LEU A 646 -51.92 -10.60 11.31
CA LEU A 646 -52.67 -11.43 10.35
C LEU A 646 -51.77 -12.16 9.32
N ASN A 647 -50.72 -11.50 8.83
CA ASN A 647 -49.79 -12.17 7.90
C ASN A 647 -48.96 -13.22 8.65
N MET A 648 -48.59 -12.93 9.90
CA MET A 648 -47.92 -13.90 10.76
C MET A 648 -48.75 -15.16 10.96
N LEU A 649 -50.04 -15.05 11.27
CA LEU A 649 -50.93 -16.21 11.43
C LEU A 649 -51.02 -17.09 10.18
N LYS A 650 -50.74 -16.53 9.01
CA LYS A 650 -50.72 -17.27 7.75
C LYS A 650 -49.40 -18.03 7.54
N GLU A 651 -48.28 -17.52 8.04
CA GLU A 651 -46.94 -18.02 7.72
C GLU A 651 -46.31 -18.84 8.85
N VAL A 652 -46.57 -18.47 10.11
CA VAL A 652 -46.05 -19.17 11.30
C VAL A 652 -47.07 -20.20 11.76
N SER A 653 -46.66 -21.45 11.79
CA SER A 653 -47.52 -22.53 12.29
C SER A 653 -47.41 -22.65 13.80
N VAL A 654 -48.36 -22.08 14.53
CA VAL A 654 -48.47 -22.16 16.00
C VAL A 654 -49.64 -23.06 16.41
N ASP A 655 -49.54 -23.65 17.60
CA ASP A 655 -50.56 -24.57 18.13
C ASP A 655 -51.58 -23.84 19.01
N ARG A 656 -51.17 -22.72 19.63
CA ARG A 656 -52.03 -21.88 20.48
C ARG A 656 -51.69 -20.39 20.33
N ILE A 657 -52.70 -19.53 20.50
CA ILE A 657 -52.54 -18.09 20.61
C ILE A 657 -52.95 -17.65 22.02
N LYS A 658 -52.10 -16.82 22.64
CA LYS A 658 -52.39 -16.11 23.88
C LYS A 658 -52.78 -14.67 23.55
N LEU A 659 -53.99 -14.29 23.93
CA LEU A 659 -54.61 -13.01 23.62
C LEU A 659 -54.64 -12.12 24.85
N ASP A 660 -53.90 -11.01 24.83
CA ASP A 660 -53.88 -10.04 25.93
C ASP A 660 -55.14 -9.14 25.93
N LEU A 661 -55.93 -9.23 27.00
CA LEU A 661 -57.13 -8.42 27.17
C LEU A 661 -56.82 -6.94 27.41
N ASN A 662 -55.66 -6.61 27.98
CA ASN A 662 -55.26 -5.24 28.30
C ASN A 662 -55.05 -4.42 27.04
N PHE A 663 -54.50 -5.01 25.97
CA PHE A 663 -54.31 -4.32 24.69
C PHE A 663 -55.62 -3.76 24.12
N LEU A 664 -56.72 -4.52 24.22
CA LEU A 664 -58.00 -4.15 23.61
C LEU A 664 -58.87 -3.25 24.51
N THR A 665 -58.61 -3.23 25.82
CA THR A 665 -59.45 -2.54 26.82
C THR A 665 -58.84 -1.26 27.39
N SER A 666 -57.54 -1.01 27.18
CA SER A 666 -56.78 0.06 27.84
C SER A 666 -57.06 1.49 27.35
N SER A 667 -57.70 1.69 26.18
CA SER A 667 -58.14 3.03 25.73
C SER A 667 -59.22 3.00 24.63
N GLY A 668 -60.43 3.51 24.93
CA GLY A 668 -61.44 3.78 23.90
C GLY A 668 -62.88 3.48 24.27
N ASN A 669 -63.72 3.30 23.24
CA ASN A 669 -65.14 2.96 23.36
C ASN A 669 -65.26 1.45 23.61
N GLU A 670 -65.66 1.05 24.82
CA GLU A 670 -65.80 -0.35 25.26
C GLU A 670 -66.55 -1.24 24.26
N LYS A 671 -67.63 -0.72 23.65
CA LYS A 671 -68.41 -1.47 22.68
C LYS A 671 -67.66 -1.79 21.39
N LYS A 672 -66.75 -0.90 20.96
CA LYS A 672 -65.86 -1.18 19.82
C LYS A 672 -64.82 -2.22 20.20
N SER A 673 -64.24 -2.15 21.40
CA SER A 673 -63.29 -3.13 21.92
C SER A 673 -63.90 -4.53 21.98
N GLU A 674 -65.11 -4.67 22.53
CA GLU A 674 -65.84 -5.94 22.56
C GLU A 674 -66.13 -6.50 21.16
N THR A 675 -66.44 -5.62 20.20
CA THR A 675 -66.70 -6.02 18.80
C THR A 675 -65.43 -6.55 18.15
N ILE A 676 -64.31 -5.85 18.30
CA ILE A 676 -63.01 -6.26 17.76
C ILE A 676 -62.59 -7.60 18.37
N LEU A 677 -62.67 -7.70 19.71
CA LEU A 677 -62.36 -8.92 20.45
C LEU A 677 -63.21 -10.10 19.98
N SER A 678 -64.51 -9.90 19.79
CA SER A 678 -65.41 -10.94 19.25
C SER A 678 -64.98 -11.43 17.86
N CYS A 679 -64.58 -10.52 16.97
CA CYS A 679 -64.11 -10.88 15.63
C CYS A 679 -62.77 -11.62 15.65
N VAL A 680 -61.83 -11.21 16.52
CA VAL A 680 -60.52 -11.88 16.68
C VAL A 680 -60.71 -13.29 17.21
N ILE A 681 -61.51 -13.46 18.27
CA ILE A 681 -61.82 -14.79 18.83
C ILE A 681 -62.46 -15.69 17.77
N GLN A 682 -63.42 -15.17 17.00
CA GLN A 682 -64.04 -15.93 15.93
C GLN A 682 -63.03 -16.36 14.85
N MET A 683 -62.16 -15.45 14.41
CA MET A 683 -61.14 -15.73 13.41
C MET A 683 -60.17 -16.83 13.87
N ILE A 684 -59.64 -16.73 15.09
CA ILE A 684 -58.71 -17.73 15.64
C ILE A 684 -59.35 -19.12 15.67
N ARG A 685 -60.64 -19.19 16.05
CA ARG A 685 -61.41 -20.43 16.03
C ARG A 685 -61.62 -20.99 14.63
N GLU A 686 -61.90 -20.13 13.64
CA GLU A 686 -62.04 -20.54 12.23
C GLU A 686 -60.72 -21.03 11.63
N LEU A 687 -59.57 -20.59 12.17
CA LEU A 687 -58.25 -21.09 11.82
C LEU A 687 -57.87 -22.40 12.54
N GLU A 688 -58.76 -22.92 13.40
CA GLU A 688 -58.55 -24.14 14.20
C GLU A 688 -57.32 -24.07 15.14
N ILE A 689 -56.97 -22.86 15.58
CA ILE A 689 -55.88 -22.62 16.53
C ILE A 689 -56.45 -22.54 17.95
N GLU A 690 -55.79 -23.16 18.94
CA GLU A 690 -56.21 -23.04 20.33
C GLU A 690 -56.09 -21.59 20.83
N LEU A 691 -57.01 -21.12 21.65
CA LEU A 691 -57.01 -19.76 22.19
C LEU A 691 -57.00 -19.79 23.71
N ILE A 692 -56.08 -19.06 24.32
CA ILE A 692 -56.11 -18.67 25.73
C ILE A 692 -56.19 -17.14 25.83
N THR A 693 -57.00 -16.61 26.73
CA THR A 693 -57.07 -15.17 26.99
C THR A 693 -56.39 -14.83 28.30
N GLU A 694 -55.51 -13.84 28.27
CA GLU A 694 -54.75 -13.34 29.40
C GLU A 694 -55.30 -12.03 29.96
N GLY A 695 -54.87 -11.68 31.18
CA GLY A 695 -55.27 -10.42 31.81
C GLY A 695 -56.72 -10.39 32.26
N VAL A 696 -57.34 -11.55 32.53
CA VAL A 696 -58.71 -11.61 33.07
C VAL A 696 -58.69 -11.20 34.55
N GLU A 697 -59.28 -10.06 34.86
CA GLU A 697 -59.30 -9.48 36.21
C GLU A 697 -60.69 -9.50 36.86
N THR A 698 -61.77 -9.60 36.08
CA THR A 698 -63.15 -9.60 36.60
C THR A 698 -64.01 -10.76 36.09
N ALA A 699 -65.07 -11.06 36.84
CA ALA A 699 -66.05 -12.08 36.45
C ALA A 699 -66.78 -11.73 35.15
N GLU A 700 -67.09 -10.44 34.95
CA GLU A 700 -67.77 -9.94 33.75
C GLU A 700 -66.91 -10.17 32.49
N GLN A 701 -65.59 -9.98 32.59
CA GLN A 701 -64.66 -10.28 31.50
C GLN A 701 -64.65 -11.77 31.18
N ALA A 702 -64.59 -12.64 32.20
CA ALA A 702 -64.61 -14.09 32.02
C ALA A 702 -65.93 -14.55 31.36
N ASP A 703 -67.07 -14.08 31.83
CA ASP A 703 -68.39 -14.43 31.28
C ASP A 703 -68.54 -13.94 29.83
N PHE A 704 -68.03 -12.74 29.51
CA PHE A 704 -67.99 -12.23 28.15
C PHE A 704 -67.15 -13.13 27.24
N LEU A 705 -65.92 -13.48 27.64
CA LEU A 705 -65.01 -14.32 26.86
C LEU A 705 -65.61 -15.72 26.62
N GLN A 706 -66.20 -16.31 27.66
CA GLN A 706 -66.92 -17.58 27.55
C GLN A 706 -68.07 -17.49 26.54
N SER A 707 -68.85 -16.40 26.55
CA SER A 707 -69.96 -16.19 25.60
C SER A 707 -69.52 -16.16 24.13
N LYS A 708 -68.22 -15.88 23.88
CA LYS A 708 -67.60 -15.91 22.54
C LYS A 708 -66.89 -17.24 22.23
N GLY A 709 -66.86 -18.16 23.19
CA GLY A 709 -66.26 -19.49 23.07
C GLY A 709 -64.76 -19.52 23.39
N ALA A 710 -64.23 -18.49 24.08
CA ALA A 710 -62.88 -18.54 24.66
C ALA A 710 -62.98 -19.15 26.06
N ASN A 711 -62.63 -20.43 26.20
CA ASN A 711 -62.80 -21.18 27.45
C ASN A 711 -61.50 -21.29 28.27
N ALA A 712 -60.32 -21.20 27.66
CA ALA A 712 -59.06 -21.16 28.38
C ALA A 712 -58.74 -19.71 28.76
N MET A 713 -58.48 -19.47 30.05
CA MET A 713 -58.26 -18.12 30.59
C MET A 713 -57.15 -18.12 31.63
N GLN A 714 -56.44 -17.00 31.70
CA GLN A 714 -55.42 -16.71 32.71
C GLN A 714 -55.59 -15.27 33.18
N GLY A 715 -55.42 -15.03 34.49
CA GLY A 715 -55.50 -13.69 35.04
C GLY A 715 -55.76 -13.65 36.54
N TYR A 716 -55.67 -12.45 37.12
CA TYR A 716 -55.78 -12.24 38.56
C TYR A 716 -57.17 -12.48 39.13
N TYR A 717 -58.20 -12.55 38.29
CA TYR A 717 -59.52 -13.03 38.70
C TYR A 717 -59.46 -14.46 39.24
N PHE A 718 -58.61 -15.30 38.66
CA PHE A 718 -58.46 -16.70 39.04
C PHE A 718 -57.34 -16.86 40.06
N TYR A 719 -56.10 -16.63 39.62
CA TYR A 719 -54.91 -16.87 40.42
C TYR A 719 -53.82 -15.86 40.07
N LYS A 720 -53.13 -15.39 41.12
CA LYS A 720 -51.87 -14.67 40.95
C LYS A 720 -50.74 -15.69 40.69
N PRO A 721 -49.65 -15.27 40.01
CA PRO A 721 -48.43 -16.08 39.92
C PRO A 721 -47.95 -16.50 41.32
N MET A 722 -47.59 -17.77 41.50
CA MET A 722 -47.24 -18.35 42.80
C MET A 722 -46.01 -19.26 42.72
N PRO A 723 -45.28 -19.50 43.82
CA PRO A 723 -44.20 -20.48 43.86
C PRO A 723 -44.68 -21.90 43.52
N ILE A 724 -43.75 -22.77 43.11
CA ILE A 724 -44.06 -24.15 42.73
C ILE A 724 -44.73 -24.93 43.86
N GLU A 725 -44.35 -24.70 45.11
CA GLU A 725 -44.90 -25.41 46.27
C GLU A 725 -46.39 -25.10 46.48
N ASP A 726 -46.80 -23.86 46.21
CA ASP A 726 -48.19 -23.43 46.34
C ASP A 726 -49.01 -23.89 45.13
N PHE A 727 -48.42 -23.89 43.94
CA PHE A 727 -49.03 -24.46 42.74
C PHE A 727 -49.32 -25.96 42.90
N GLU A 728 -48.36 -26.70 43.46
CA GLU A 728 -48.51 -28.14 43.72
C GLU A 728 -49.69 -28.42 44.66
N LYS A 729 -49.77 -27.73 45.80
CA LYS A 729 -50.89 -27.87 46.76
C LYS A 729 -52.24 -27.58 46.13
N LEU A 730 -52.30 -26.54 45.29
CA LEU A 730 -53.50 -26.15 44.56
C LEU A 730 -53.97 -27.28 43.63
N LYS A 731 -53.03 -27.97 42.96
CA LYS A 731 -53.34 -29.07 42.05
C LYS A 731 -53.73 -30.37 42.77
N GLU A 732 -53.18 -30.61 43.96
CA GLU A 732 -53.51 -31.75 44.83
C GLU A 732 -54.88 -31.61 45.53
N GLY A 733 -55.48 -30.41 45.49
CA GLY A 733 -56.83 -30.17 46.01
C GLY A 733 -56.90 -30.02 47.53
N THR A 734 -55.82 -29.58 48.17
CA THR A 734 -55.85 -29.24 49.61
C THR A 734 -56.36 -27.80 49.76
N PRO A 735 -57.56 -27.56 50.31
CA PRO A 735 -58.03 -26.21 50.54
C PRO A 735 -57.33 -25.65 51.79
N ASP A 736 -56.43 -24.70 51.61
CA ASP A 736 -56.10 -23.77 52.70
C ASP A 736 -57.29 -22.82 52.83
N ASN A 737 -58.01 -22.96 53.94
CA ASN A 737 -58.86 -21.89 54.46
C ASN A 737 -57.93 -20.72 54.82
N ASP A 738 -58.06 -19.59 54.13
CA ASP A 738 -58.08 -18.24 54.72
C ASP A 738 -58.63 -17.20 53.72
#